data_AF-A0A6G0UJY7-F1
#
_entry.id   AF-A0A6G0UJY7-F1
#
_cell.length_a   1.000
_cell.length_b   1.000
_cell.length_c   1.000
_cell.angle_alpha   90.00
_cell.angle_beta   90.00
_cell.angle_gamma   90.00
#
_symmetry.space_group_name_H-M   'P 1'
#
loop_
_entity.id
_entity.type
_entity.pdbx_description
1 polymer ?
#
loop_
_entity_poly.entity_id
_entity_poly.type
_entity_poly.pdbx_seq_one_letter_code
_entity_poly.pdbx_strand_id
1 'polypeptide(L)'
;MTSEANMEVDEKEPEYVDVTPNRKLLNPSFDKYIISTQDLPVFKQRLPVPLKIVDPSTDQWSRQEMKIFALVQPVFFDVPNSNDSFSLFFFLNSNNTLSKIEFNGETKRFSEVSEITLSYPILPRDNITIEKDHFPASMNFADLHVVFVADGYGRILIYKTGNRAKTDGWELLDVFYLPGSRAPNFEHGDDIGHPFIISDVRTLSDNKYEVLLISVFKRGQEELKEDPERTAFANEIHWLSFEIESHSKVKLSRSRRFESDGNLELATFDRFADHVIILSGRKPIVVFDSSRTVKKVKKINKQQLQEVIYVWKQTGEDLTILFKLPGSVSKNDININMKPKHFTFVTGKEKLLDGELFAEIDPDESSWNFEVKKESGKEVTNIEVTLSKKTKSSSKWSSLVPEDHKGKEIIDIEQTHIPVEESTLNPNHLEDVDMVADDEVSFLSWINGESDQVDKIANMSFRQIIFTQQLDYNAPISLCIREDVDGVLYDFIHSPMEHKYTFDAFGYVQAGKASRRFTLCSPDGSIAAVIDKRNHAYVYYKGSSSLGCTLTNTKDKKRVTVAKQFIVSLIAVDENYQSGTFGQDVVAAFATNKLAQNGHNITLFQADEKPLTHLGPNITTIDIVSPNERSIEFAKKLFTMSFHGFMLGGVFHWGESHFHKLYENNADKFSEIFLTKYDLVIVDELFSLHAMVIAEILKKMHGTPYSIYSPTHHTAFLQDLTGLGRTYGAYMGMFTGFPESFEDRYKPSRFSDRLSSFLESTSEVIVMNNIIPLLTKVPEILSFDKEFKFTEFISNAWIYMSDHFDRIGQIMPYSQDTFGVGSHCESASNVINKETLPAEFLDFVEDPKSKGTIYVAFGSAIVWDGAPDYVRDALLHAFEELEDYRIIWSYNGNFPKTDKKHIKFSKWCPQAAILSHEKTNVFLTHGGLKSLKESICSRVPVVLMPMLAEQAFNAKLSLSMKIGQTLNKITLTKEKVLNTLREVLDNPSYASKVRKLRDIYLDTPVPALDYGVHRISKMTKLRKKHGEIIYDFTHENLFRRKGIALDGFTYYCVDFLIIIGLLMLLLKIKMEKNRGTIRELLKYEFLLGHKQNEAILNINQAYGEGTIEKSVASRWFSKFRSGNMEVKDKMRPGRPREIDREAVVNASEDHPSMTTRMLAEDFDCHHSEIEKILHEA
;
A
#
# COMPACT_ATOMS: atom_id res chain seq x y z
N MET A 1 8.33 15.50 71.79
CA MET A 1 6.98 16.07 71.70
C MET A 1 7.10 17.50 71.21
N THR A 2 7.01 17.70 69.91
CA THR A 2 6.78 18.99 69.26
C THR A 2 5.83 18.69 68.11
N SER A 3 4.63 19.25 68.24
CA SER A 3 3.50 19.09 67.33
C SER A 3 3.82 19.68 65.96
N GLU A 4 3.95 18.82 64.93
CA GLU A 4 3.72 19.27 63.56
C GLU A 4 2.22 19.49 63.40
N ALA A 5 1.84 20.77 63.38
CA ALA A 5 0.52 21.18 62.95
C ALA A 5 0.34 20.70 61.51
N ASN A 6 -0.58 19.74 61.30
CA ASN A 6 -1.14 19.45 59.99
C ASN A 6 -1.89 20.70 59.52
N MET A 7 -1.20 21.62 58.84
CA MET A 7 -1.87 22.58 57.98
C MET A 7 -2.38 21.82 56.77
N GLU A 8 -3.66 21.45 56.81
CA GLU A 8 -4.45 21.22 55.60
C GLU A 8 -4.37 22.51 54.77
N VAL A 9 -3.86 22.39 53.55
CA VAL A 9 -3.89 23.46 52.56
C VAL A 9 -4.74 22.91 51.44
N ASP A 10 -5.93 23.51 51.24
CA ASP A 10 -6.76 23.27 50.06
C ASP A 10 -5.89 23.47 48.82
N GLU A 11 -5.79 22.44 47.95
CA GLU A 11 -5.25 22.63 46.61
C GLU A 11 -6.11 23.69 45.91
N LYS A 12 -5.50 24.82 45.55
CA LYS A 12 -6.18 25.85 44.77
C LYS A 12 -6.60 25.20 43.44
N GLU A 13 -7.89 25.17 43.14
CA GLU A 13 -8.36 24.62 41.87
C GLU A 13 -7.71 25.37 40.69
N PRO A 14 -7.22 24.65 39.65
CA PRO A 14 -6.60 25.27 38.50
C PRO A 14 -7.61 26.11 37.72
N GLU A 15 -7.16 27.24 37.16
CA GLU A 15 -7.97 28.04 36.26
C GLU A 15 -8.25 27.25 34.97
N TYR A 16 -9.52 27.13 34.60
CA TYR A 16 -9.90 26.46 33.35
C TYR A 16 -9.69 27.39 32.15
N VAL A 17 -8.93 26.92 31.15
CA VAL A 17 -8.65 27.64 29.92
C VAL A 17 -9.59 27.12 28.83
N ASP A 18 -10.41 28.03 28.29
CA ASP A 18 -11.26 27.75 27.13
C ASP A 18 -10.43 27.76 25.84
N VAL A 19 -10.48 26.65 25.10
CA VAL A 19 -9.81 26.47 23.80
C VAL A 19 -10.85 26.64 22.71
N THR A 20 -11.34 27.86 22.53
CA THR A 20 -12.32 28.20 21.49
C THR A 20 -11.65 29.00 20.38
N PRO A 21 -11.77 28.58 19.10
CA PRO A 21 -11.14 29.28 18.00
C PRO A 21 -11.72 30.69 17.82
N ASN A 22 -10.84 31.66 17.62
CA ASN A 22 -11.23 33.02 17.24
C ASN A 22 -12.00 33.00 15.90
N ARG A 23 -13.32 33.20 15.96
CA ARG A 23 -14.22 33.19 14.80
C ARG A 23 -13.85 34.19 13.69
N LYS A 24 -13.09 35.24 13.99
CA LYS A 24 -12.65 36.23 13.00
C LYS A 24 -11.56 35.70 12.07
N LEU A 25 -10.84 34.65 12.47
CA LEU A 25 -9.76 34.03 11.71
C LEU A 25 -10.24 32.85 10.85
N LEU A 26 -11.43 32.30 11.17
CA LEU A 26 -12.05 31.23 10.41
C LEU A 26 -12.61 31.74 9.08
N ASN A 27 -12.49 30.92 8.04
CA ASN A 27 -12.98 31.26 6.70
C ASN A 27 -14.20 30.39 6.31
N PRO A 28 -15.43 30.80 6.64
CA PRO A 28 -16.64 30.04 6.32
C PRO A 28 -16.96 29.99 4.81
N SER A 29 -16.19 30.70 3.99
CA SER A 29 -16.35 30.76 2.53
C SER A 29 -15.33 29.90 1.76
N PHE A 30 -14.47 29.18 2.47
CA PHE A 30 -13.52 28.27 1.86
C PHE A 30 -14.23 27.02 1.32
N ASP A 31 -13.90 26.62 0.09
CA ASP A 31 -14.51 25.46 -0.56
C ASP A 31 -13.54 24.28 -0.63
N LYS A 32 -12.37 24.45 -1.27
CA LYS A 32 -11.37 23.38 -1.42
C LYS A 32 -9.99 23.85 -1.83
N TYR A 33 -9.02 22.94 -1.69
CA TYR A 33 -7.73 23.01 -2.38
C TYR A 33 -7.85 22.47 -3.80
N ILE A 34 -7.19 23.14 -4.75
CA ILE A 34 -7.06 22.71 -6.13
C ILE A 34 -5.58 22.40 -6.40
N ILE A 35 -5.31 21.22 -6.97
CA ILE A 35 -3.96 20.84 -7.39
C ILE A 35 -3.48 21.83 -8.46
N SER A 36 -2.35 22.48 -8.17
CA SER A 36 -1.68 23.41 -9.06
C SER A 36 -0.72 22.62 -9.96
N THR A 37 -0.76 22.91 -11.26
CA THR A 37 0.23 22.42 -12.24
C THR A 37 1.44 23.34 -12.36
N GLN A 38 1.52 24.40 -11.56
CA GLN A 38 2.68 25.28 -11.52
C GLN A 38 3.82 24.58 -10.77
N ASP A 39 5.04 24.71 -11.30
CA ASP A 39 6.22 24.15 -10.65
C ASP A 39 6.58 24.93 -9.39
N LEU A 40 6.78 24.21 -8.29
CA LEU A 40 7.37 24.75 -7.08
C LEU A 40 8.89 24.61 -7.20
N PRO A 41 9.70 25.66 -6.98
CA PRO A 41 11.15 25.51 -7.06
C PRO A 41 11.63 24.55 -5.97
N VAL A 42 12.27 23.45 -6.40
CA VAL A 42 12.84 22.44 -5.51
C VAL A 42 14.35 22.45 -5.66
N PHE A 43 15.05 22.75 -4.57
CA PHE A 43 16.50 22.70 -4.51
C PHE A 43 16.92 21.42 -3.80
N LYS A 44 17.83 20.65 -4.41
CA LYS A 44 18.33 19.39 -3.85
C LYS A 44 19.84 19.50 -3.67
N GLN A 45 20.35 19.01 -2.54
CA GLN A 45 21.78 18.80 -2.33
C GLN A 45 22.00 17.34 -1.96
N ARG A 46 22.92 16.68 -2.67
CA ARG A 46 23.41 15.36 -2.27
C ARG A 46 24.40 15.54 -1.12
N LEU A 47 24.18 14.82 -0.04
CA LEU A 47 25.13 14.77 1.07
C LEU A 47 26.28 13.83 0.69
N PRO A 48 27.56 14.25 0.84
CA PRO A 48 28.71 13.40 0.52
C PRO A 48 28.81 12.20 1.47
N VAL A 49 28.37 12.39 2.71
CA VAL A 49 28.26 11.34 3.74
C VAL A 49 26.78 11.27 4.17
N PRO A 50 26.16 10.08 4.21
CA PRO A 50 24.77 9.92 4.65
C PRO A 50 24.50 10.45 6.07
N LEU A 51 23.25 10.77 6.36
CA LEU A 51 22.80 11.09 7.73
C LEU A 51 22.98 9.89 8.66
N LYS A 52 23.31 10.14 9.93
CA LYS A 52 23.25 9.12 10.98
C LYS A 52 21.78 8.78 11.25
N ILE A 53 21.40 7.53 11.00
CA ILE A 53 20.09 6.99 11.34
C ILE A 53 20.24 6.13 12.60
N VAL A 54 19.31 6.32 13.55
CA VAL A 54 19.20 5.54 14.78
C VAL A 54 17.82 4.89 14.79
N ASP A 55 17.81 3.56 14.83
CA ASP A 55 16.59 2.76 14.94
C ASP A 55 16.35 2.35 16.40
N PRO A 56 15.08 2.17 16.82
CA PRO A 56 14.76 1.66 18.16
C PRO A 56 15.33 0.26 18.38
N SER A 57 15.79 -0.01 19.60
CA SER A 57 16.27 -1.34 20.01
C SER A 57 15.11 -2.36 20.12
N THR A 58 15.44 -3.62 20.45
CA THR A 58 14.43 -4.65 20.75
C THR A 58 13.66 -4.40 22.05
N ASP A 59 14.21 -3.60 22.96
CA ASP A 59 13.62 -3.30 24.28
C ASP A 59 12.86 -1.97 24.31
N GLN A 60 13.11 -1.07 23.34
CA GLN A 60 12.35 0.16 23.12
C GLN A 60 11.13 -0.10 22.21
N TRP A 61 10.06 -0.65 22.77
CA TRP A 61 8.83 -0.98 22.02
C TRP A 61 7.58 -0.29 22.56
N SER A 62 7.70 0.48 23.64
CA SER A 62 6.54 1.19 24.20
C SER A 62 6.05 2.28 23.24
N ARG A 63 4.75 2.59 23.32
CA ARG A 63 4.13 3.67 22.55
C ARG A 63 4.81 5.02 22.82
N GLN A 64 5.20 5.28 24.06
CA GLN A 64 5.89 6.49 24.49
C GLN A 64 7.30 6.62 23.88
N GLU A 65 8.06 5.53 23.83
CA GLU A 65 9.39 5.54 23.19
C GLU A 65 9.29 5.78 21.68
N MET A 66 8.34 5.10 21.01
CA MET A 66 8.09 5.29 19.58
C MET A 66 7.69 6.74 19.25
N LYS A 67 6.97 7.40 20.15
CA LYS A 67 6.65 8.82 20.05
C LYS A 67 7.90 9.70 20.13
N ILE A 68 8.84 9.43 21.05
CA ILE A 68 10.12 10.14 21.10
C ILE A 68 10.90 9.99 19.78
N PHE A 69 10.99 8.77 19.23
CA PHE A 69 11.61 8.54 17.92
C PHE A 69 10.94 9.32 16.78
N ALA A 70 9.62 9.54 16.88
CA ALA A 70 8.87 10.33 15.90
C ALA A 70 9.07 11.85 16.06
N LEU A 71 9.47 12.33 17.25
CA LEU A 71 9.70 13.75 17.53
C LEU A 71 11.07 14.25 17.02
N VAL A 72 12.10 13.39 16.96
CA VAL A 72 13.45 13.83 16.58
C VAL A 72 13.64 13.91 15.05
N GLN A 73 14.09 15.06 14.57
CA GLN A 73 14.50 15.27 13.18
C GLN A 73 16.03 15.12 13.04
N PRO A 74 16.54 14.45 11.98
CA PRO A 74 17.99 14.24 11.80
C PRO A 74 18.72 15.47 11.23
N VAL A 75 17.98 16.52 10.85
CA VAL A 75 18.50 17.79 10.32
C VAL A 75 17.98 18.91 11.21
N PHE A 76 18.89 19.73 11.71
CA PHE A 76 18.63 20.80 12.68
C PHE A 76 18.77 22.15 12.00
N PHE A 77 17.71 22.96 12.06
CA PHE A 77 17.68 24.30 11.48
C PHE A 77 18.12 25.34 12.51
N ASP A 78 19.18 26.10 12.21
CA ASP A 78 19.72 27.13 13.09
C ASP A 78 18.98 28.45 12.85
N VAL A 79 17.79 28.55 13.45
CA VAL A 79 16.94 29.74 13.38
C VAL A 79 17.69 31.01 13.83
N PRO A 80 18.43 31.06 14.96
CA PRO A 80 19.11 32.28 15.41
C PRO A 80 20.11 32.88 14.42
N ASN A 81 20.88 32.05 13.69
CA ASN A 81 21.87 32.53 12.73
C ASN A 81 21.32 32.56 11.29
N SER A 82 20.06 32.18 11.03
CA SER A 82 19.46 32.21 9.69
C SER A 82 18.66 33.51 9.46
N ASN A 83 18.49 33.92 8.21
CA ASN A 83 17.60 35.02 7.78
C ASN A 83 17.06 34.79 6.37
N ASP A 84 16.35 35.78 5.81
CA ASP A 84 15.74 35.68 4.48
C ASP A 84 16.76 35.45 3.33
N SER A 85 18.01 35.90 3.50
CA SER A 85 19.07 35.75 2.50
C SER A 85 19.86 34.44 2.64
N PHE A 86 19.92 33.83 3.83
CA PHE A 86 20.63 32.55 4.02
C PHE A 86 20.08 31.71 5.17
N SER A 87 20.07 30.39 4.98
CA SER A 87 19.56 29.40 5.95
C SER A 87 20.63 28.38 6.30
N LEU A 88 20.84 28.12 7.59
CA LEU A 88 21.86 27.22 8.10
C LEU A 88 21.25 25.92 8.64
N PHE A 89 21.78 24.78 8.19
CA PHE A 89 21.36 23.47 8.61
C PHE A 89 22.55 22.65 9.13
N PHE A 90 22.32 21.91 10.20
CA PHE A 90 23.29 21.02 10.83
C PHE A 90 22.76 19.59 10.86
N PHE A 91 23.64 18.61 10.76
CA PHE A 91 23.27 17.21 10.88
C PHE A 91 24.44 16.34 11.31
N LEU A 92 24.15 15.24 12.00
CA LEU A 92 25.15 14.19 12.25
C LEU A 92 25.22 13.25 11.05
N ASN A 93 26.43 12.99 10.58
CA ASN A 93 26.65 12.07 9.47
C ASN A 93 26.98 10.64 9.96
N SER A 94 27.01 9.69 9.03
CA SER A 94 27.29 8.27 9.35
C SER A 94 28.68 8.03 9.94
N ASN A 95 29.61 8.97 9.78
CA ASN A 95 30.94 8.95 10.38
C ASN A 95 30.96 9.49 11.82
N ASN A 96 29.79 9.76 12.40
CA ASN A 96 29.62 10.35 13.73
C ASN A 96 30.21 11.77 13.87
N THR A 97 30.40 12.50 12.77
CA THR A 97 30.83 13.91 12.79
C THR A 97 29.65 14.84 12.54
N LEU A 98 29.73 16.04 13.12
CA LEU A 98 28.74 17.10 12.89
C LEU A 98 29.07 17.84 11.60
N SER A 99 28.12 17.92 10.70
CA SER A 99 28.25 18.61 9.41
C SER A 99 27.31 19.81 9.33
N LYS A 100 27.71 20.83 8.58
CA LYS A 100 26.97 22.06 8.29
C LYS A 100 26.77 22.21 6.79
N ILE A 101 25.60 22.72 6.42
CA ILE A 101 25.26 23.11 5.05
C ILE A 101 24.47 24.43 5.08
N GLU A 102 24.80 25.34 4.16
CA GLU A 102 24.12 26.63 4.01
C GLU A 102 23.28 26.62 2.74
N PHE A 103 22.09 27.21 2.79
CA PHE A 103 21.29 27.54 1.60
C PHE A 103 21.27 29.06 1.41
N ASN A 104 21.74 29.52 0.26
CA ASN A 104 21.74 30.94 -0.09
C ASN A 104 20.45 31.29 -0.84
N GLY A 105 19.62 32.13 -0.22
CA GLY A 105 18.32 32.56 -0.70
C GLY A 105 18.35 33.46 -1.94
N GLU A 106 19.46 34.15 -2.21
CA GLU A 106 19.62 35.01 -3.39
C GLU A 106 20.05 34.21 -4.63
N THR A 107 21.07 33.37 -4.47
CA THR A 107 21.60 32.51 -5.53
C THR A 107 20.80 31.23 -5.74
N LYS A 108 19.92 30.89 -4.80
CA LYS A 108 19.10 29.67 -4.80
C LYS A 108 19.93 28.39 -4.89
N ARG A 109 21.06 28.33 -4.17
CA ARG A 109 21.99 27.19 -4.16
C ARG A 109 22.41 26.83 -2.75
N PHE A 110 22.73 25.56 -2.56
CA PHE A 110 23.40 25.07 -1.37
C PHE A 110 24.91 25.29 -1.47
N SER A 111 25.55 25.54 -0.32
CA SER A 111 27.01 25.48 -0.19
C SER A 111 27.50 24.04 -0.22
N GLU A 112 28.80 23.85 -0.35
CA GLU A 112 29.43 22.56 -0.03
C GLU A 112 29.21 22.23 1.45
N VAL A 113 29.12 20.92 1.73
CA VAL A 113 28.99 20.41 3.09
C VAL A 113 30.34 20.58 3.79
N SER A 114 30.33 21.23 4.96
CA SER A 114 31.51 21.47 5.80
C SER A 114 31.39 20.69 7.11
N GLU A 115 32.48 20.09 7.58
CA GLU A 115 32.50 19.44 8.89
C GLU A 115 32.83 20.47 9.99
N ILE A 116 32.11 20.37 11.11
CA ILE A 116 32.32 21.21 12.29
C ILE A 116 33.37 20.57 13.19
N THR A 117 34.39 21.36 13.51
CA THR A 117 35.43 20.96 14.46
C THR A 117 34.90 21.11 15.88
N LEU A 118 34.63 19.98 16.53
CA LEU A 118 34.20 19.93 17.92
C LEU A 118 35.41 19.71 18.83
N SER A 119 35.60 20.53 19.87
CA SER A 119 36.65 20.29 20.88
C SER A 119 36.41 18.99 21.68
N TYR A 120 35.15 18.55 21.74
CA TYR A 120 34.72 17.29 22.33
C TYR A 120 33.59 16.69 21.47
N PRO A 121 33.59 15.38 21.18
CA PRO A 121 32.59 14.80 20.28
C PRO A 121 31.21 14.68 20.94
N ILE A 122 30.16 14.82 20.13
CA ILE A 122 28.77 14.64 20.60
C ILE A 122 28.56 13.21 21.06
N LEU A 123 28.96 12.23 20.25
CA LEU A 123 28.83 10.81 20.56
C LEU A 123 30.06 10.30 21.35
N PRO A 124 29.92 9.29 22.22
CA PRO A 124 31.04 8.68 22.93
C PRO A 124 32.12 8.12 21.98
N ARG A 125 33.41 8.23 22.33
CA ARG A 125 34.55 7.83 21.45
C ARG A 125 34.85 6.33 21.43
N ASP A 126 34.34 5.56 22.39
CA ASP A 126 34.68 4.15 22.51
C ASP A 126 33.77 3.26 21.67
N ASN A 127 34.36 2.22 21.06
CA ASN A 127 33.73 1.05 20.45
C ASN A 127 32.95 0.22 21.48
N ILE A 128 32.15 0.89 22.32
CA ILE A 128 31.19 0.19 23.14
C ILE A 128 30.09 -0.23 22.16
N THR A 129 30.20 -1.47 21.70
CA THR A 129 29.06 -2.29 21.30
C THR A 129 28.09 -2.29 22.46
N ILE A 130 27.33 -1.23 22.62
CA ILE A 130 26.29 -1.17 23.64
C ILE A 130 25.04 -1.64 22.95
N GLU A 131 24.75 -2.93 23.15
CA GLU A 131 23.42 -3.51 23.11
C GLU A 131 22.49 -2.86 24.18
N LYS A 132 22.37 -1.53 24.23
CA LYS A 132 21.47 -0.81 25.17
C LYS A 132 20.73 0.29 24.44
N ASP A 133 19.56 0.58 25.00
CA ASP A 133 18.56 1.52 24.53
C ASP A 133 19.10 2.96 24.54
N HIS A 134 18.96 3.65 23.40
CA HIS A 134 19.31 5.07 23.29
C HIS A 134 18.34 5.77 22.31
N PHE A 135 18.29 7.09 22.35
CA PHE A 135 17.53 7.88 21.38
C PHE A 135 18.47 8.49 20.31
N PRO A 136 17.93 8.98 19.18
CA PRO A 136 18.72 9.81 18.28
C PRO A 136 19.16 11.10 19.01
N ALA A 137 20.37 11.57 18.73
CA ALA A 137 20.83 12.84 19.28
C ALA A 137 19.88 13.98 18.88
N SER A 138 19.66 14.91 19.81
CA SER A 138 18.82 16.10 19.59
C SER A 138 19.59 17.33 20.00
N MET A 139 19.34 18.46 19.34
CA MET A 139 20.01 19.72 19.65
C MET A 139 19.05 20.89 19.54
N ASN A 140 19.33 21.94 20.31
CA ASN A 140 18.60 23.19 20.29
C ASN A 140 19.58 24.37 20.32
N PHE A 141 19.39 25.32 19.40
CA PHE A 141 20.19 26.53 19.26
C PHE A 141 19.61 27.62 20.17
N ALA A 142 20.09 27.67 21.42
CA ALA A 142 19.54 28.55 22.46
C ALA A 142 19.65 30.05 22.11
N ASP A 143 20.77 30.44 21.51
CA ASP A 143 21.01 31.79 21.00
C ASP A 143 22.06 31.81 19.88
N LEU A 144 22.60 32.99 19.56
CA LEU A 144 23.60 33.20 18.52
C LEU A 144 24.93 32.46 18.77
N HIS A 145 25.24 32.07 20.00
CA HIS A 145 26.55 31.60 20.45
C HIS A 145 26.53 30.28 21.24
N VAL A 146 25.41 29.88 21.82
CA VAL A 146 25.29 28.69 22.67
C VAL A 146 24.36 27.64 22.05
N VAL A 147 24.77 26.37 22.14
CA VAL A 147 24.00 25.21 21.66
C VAL A 147 23.96 24.15 22.74
N PHE A 148 22.77 23.61 23.01
CA PHE A 148 22.57 22.46 23.87
C PHE A 148 22.35 21.22 22.99
N VAL A 149 23.04 20.13 23.33
CA VAL A 149 22.96 18.85 22.62
C VAL A 149 22.70 17.74 23.61
N ALA A 150 21.65 16.94 23.40
CA ALA A 150 21.50 15.64 24.04
C ALA A 150 22.02 14.58 23.08
N ASP A 151 22.95 13.74 23.55
CA ASP A 151 23.57 12.71 22.72
C ASP A 151 22.70 11.46 22.52
N GLY A 152 21.59 11.37 23.24
CA GLY A 152 20.68 10.23 23.23
C GLY A 152 21.10 9.09 24.16
N TYR A 153 22.30 9.15 24.75
CA TYR A 153 22.84 8.19 25.73
C TYR A 153 22.79 8.73 27.17
N GLY A 154 22.11 9.85 27.39
CA GLY A 154 21.94 10.40 28.73
C GLY A 154 22.95 11.48 29.11
N ARG A 155 23.63 12.11 28.15
CA ARG A 155 24.50 13.28 28.38
C ARG A 155 23.93 14.53 27.72
N ILE A 156 24.01 15.66 28.44
CA ILE A 156 23.78 17.01 27.92
C ILE A 156 25.15 17.65 27.68
N LEU A 157 25.44 18.01 26.44
CA LEU A 157 26.64 18.73 26.05
C LEU A 157 26.27 20.17 25.73
N ILE A 158 27.03 21.12 26.28
CA ILE A 158 26.80 22.55 26.07
C ILE A 158 28.01 23.11 25.32
N TYR A 159 27.78 23.63 24.12
CA TYR A 159 28.84 24.18 23.26
C TYR A 159 28.72 25.68 23.11
N LYS A 160 29.87 26.34 23.11
CA LYS A 160 30.07 27.71 22.64
C LYS A 160 30.56 27.67 21.19
N THR A 161 29.87 28.38 20.30
CA THR A 161 29.94 28.14 18.85
C THR A 161 30.38 29.35 18.02
N GLY A 162 30.48 30.55 18.63
CA GLY A 162 30.75 31.79 17.90
C GLY A 162 29.57 32.18 17.01
N ASN A 163 29.81 32.92 15.92
CA ASN A 163 28.79 33.14 14.88
C ASN A 163 28.86 31.97 13.89
N ARG A 164 27.86 31.08 13.93
CA ARG A 164 27.87 29.79 13.22
C ARG A 164 27.85 29.90 11.69
N ALA A 165 27.52 31.08 11.15
CA ALA A 165 27.69 31.38 9.73
C ALA A 165 29.17 31.60 9.35
N LYS A 166 30.00 32.08 10.30
CA LYS A 166 31.40 32.48 10.05
C LYS A 166 32.44 31.54 10.64
N THR A 167 32.09 30.77 11.67
CA THR A 167 33.03 29.92 12.42
C THR A 167 32.61 28.46 12.39
N ASP A 168 33.57 27.58 12.12
CA ASP A 168 33.36 26.13 12.04
C ASP A 168 33.89 25.36 13.26
N GLY A 169 34.33 26.08 14.32
CA GLY A 169 34.84 25.51 15.56
C GLY A 169 33.87 25.69 16.72
N TRP A 170 33.51 24.59 17.39
CA TRP A 170 32.66 24.62 18.60
C TRP A 170 33.47 24.15 19.81
N GLU A 171 33.49 24.97 20.85
CA GLU A 171 34.17 24.72 22.11
C GLU A 171 33.17 24.18 23.15
N LEU A 172 33.38 22.96 23.63
CA LEU A 172 32.63 22.41 24.75
C LEU A 172 32.84 23.28 26.00
N LEU A 173 31.74 23.74 26.59
CA LEU A 173 31.72 24.40 27.89
C LEU A 173 31.67 23.39 29.02
N ASP A 174 30.72 22.45 28.97
CA ASP A 174 30.55 21.43 30.01
C ASP A 174 29.71 20.23 29.53
N VAL A 175 29.74 19.13 30.29
CA VAL A 175 28.93 17.92 30.09
C VAL A 175 28.17 17.59 31.37
N PHE A 176 26.84 17.50 31.30
CA PHE A 176 25.99 17.14 32.42
C PHE A 176 25.31 15.79 32.22
N TYR A 177 25.05 15.12 33.33
CA TYR A 177 24.26 13.90 33.44
C TYR A 177 22.98 14.19 34.22
N LEU A 178 21.90 13.46 33.94
CA LEU A 178 20.64 13.65 34.66
C LEU A 178 20.78 13.35 36.16
N PRO A 179 20.32 14.24 37.06
CA PRO A 179 20.30 13.98 38.50
C PRO A 179 19.44 12.75 38.84
N GLY A 180 20.00 11.78 39.58
CA GLY A 180 19.29 10.56 39.99
C GLY A 180 19.45 9.36 39.03
N SER A 181 20.05 9.56 37.85
CA SER A 181 20.73 8.46 37.17
C SER A 181 21.90 8.01 38.04
N ARG A 182 22.15 6.70 38.18
CA ARG A 182 23.28 6.19 38.98
C ARG A 182 24.55 6.92 38.52
N ALA A 183 25.11 7.77 39.38
CA ALA A 183 26.35 8.45 39.08
C ALA A 183 27.43 7.39 38.83
N PRO A 184 28.25 7.53 37.77
CA PRO A 184 29.24 6.52 37.43
C PRO A 184 30.28 6.40 38.55
N ASN A 185 30.41 5.20 39.10
CA ASN A 185 31.63 4.82 39.80
C ASN A 185 32.63 4.46 38.71
N PHE A 186 33.55 5.37 38.39
CA PHE A 186 34.54 5.26 37.31
C PHE A 186 35.46 4.02 37.36
N GLU A 187 35.34 3.14 38.35
CA GLU A 187 36.23 2.00 38.53
C GLU A 187 35.81 0.72 37.77
N HIS A 188 34.57 0.59 37.25
CA HIS A 188 34.06 -0.70 36.75
C HIS A 188 33.47 -0.74 35.33
N GLY A 189 33.62 0.32 34.53
CA GLY A 189 33.48 0.22 33.06
C GLY A 189 32.08 -0.06 32.48
N ASP A 190 31.00 0.04 33.26
CA ASP A 190 29.63 -0.32 32.84
C ASP A 190 28.58 0.78 33.15
N ASP A 191 28.79 2.06 32.83
CA ASP A 191 27.86 3.13 33.27
C ASP A 191 27.55 4.20 32.19
N ILE A 192 26.31 4.17 31.67
CA ILE A 192 25.70 5.22 30.82
C ILE A 192 24.30 5.54 31.39
N GLY A 193 23.91 6.82 31.43
CA GLY A 193 22.67 7.31 32.04
C GLY A 193 21.39 6.97 31.26
N HIS A 194 20.21 7.24 31.86
CA HIS A 194 18.92 7.06 31.17
C HIS A 194 18.82 7.96 29.93
N PRO A 195 18.39 7.43 28.77
CA PRO A 195 18.37 8.20 27.52
C PRO A 195 17.23 9.23 27.50
N PHE A 196 17.49 10.39 26.92
CA PHE A 196 16.52 11.50 26.77
C PHE A 196 16.80 12.31 25.50
N ILE A 197 15.83 13.15 25.13
CA ILE A 197 15.94 14.17 24.08
C ILE A 197 15.68 15.56 24.64
N ILE A 198 16.16 16.61 23.97
CA ILE A 198 15.81 18.01 24.25
C ILE A 198 14.47 18.31 23.59
N SER A 199 13.51 18.80 24.38
CA SER A 199 12.20 19.27 23.89
C SER A 199 12.23 20.75 23.58
N ASP A 200 12.74 21.58 24.49
CA ASP A 200 12.70 23.04 24.38
C ASP A 200 13.84 23.68 25.20
N VAL A 201 14.30 24.86 24.78
CA VAL A 201 15.29 25.67 25.49
C VAL A 201 14.87 27.14 25.44
N ARG A 202 14.94 27.82 26.59
CA ARG A 202 14.64 29.25 26.72
C ARG A 202 15.84 30.01 27.22
N THR A 203 16.13 31.11 26.55
CA THR A 203 17.16 32.08 26.98
C THR A 203 16.48 33.20 27.73
N LEU A 204 16.69 33.28 29.05
CA LEU A 204 16.08 34.29 29.94
C LEU A 204 16.90 35.58 30.01
N SER A 205 18.22 35.43 29.95
CA SER A 205 19.22 36.50 29.88
C SER A 205 20.48 35.94 29.23
N ASP A 206 21.45 36.79 28.87
CA ASP A 206 22.68 36.40 28.14
C ASP A 206 23.39 35.15 28.70
N ASN A 207 23.24 34.86 30.00
CA ASN A 207 23.90 33.76 30.69
C ASN A 207 22.97 32.77 31.38
N LYS A 208 21.63 32.90 31.27
CA LYS A 208 20.67 32.02 31.98
C LYS A 208 19.75 31.30 31.00
N TYR A 209 19.72 29.98 31.11
CA TYR A 209 19.02 29.10 30.20
C TYR A 209 18.15 28.12 30.96
N GLU A 210 16.91 27.96 30.52
CA GLU A 210 16.01 26.90 30.98
C GLU A 210 15.93 25.83 29.90
N VAL A 211 16.15 24.56 30.27
CA VAL A 211 16.22 23.43 29.36
C VAL A 211 15.19 22.39 29.76
N LEU A 212 14.37 21.96 28.79
CA LEU A 212 13.35 20.94 28.96
C LEU A 212 13.77 19.66 28.24
N LEU A 213 13.82 18.55 28.97
CA LEU A 213 14.16 17.23 28.45
C LEU A 213 12.99 16.27 28.57
N ILE A 214 12.90 15.30 27.65
CA ILE A 214 11.91 14.23 27.69
C ILE A 214 12.63 12.87 27.66
N SER A 215 12.26 12.00 28.60
CA SER A 215 12.64 10.59 28.67
C SER A 215 11.40 9.71 28.90
N VAL A 216 11.59 8.39 28.75
CA VAL A 216 10.61 7.38 29.14
C VAL A 216 11.29 6.42 30.10
N PHE A 217 10.57 6.01 31.13
CA PHE A 217 11.02 4.97 32.04
C PHE A 217 9.92 3.95 32.30
N LYS A 218 10.36 2.76 32.71
CA LYS A 218 9.49 1.65 33.08
C LYS A 218 9.37 1.57 34.60
N ARG A 219 8.15 1.58 35.11
CA ARG A 219 7.85 1.47 36.54
C ARG A 219 8.14 0.06 37.07
N GLY A 220 8.57 -0.01 38.33
CA GLY A 220 8.75 -1.28 39.04
C GLY A 220 7.40 -1.97 39.33
N GLN A 221 7.42 -3.30 39.49
CA GLN A 221 6.20 -4.07 39.80
C GLN A 221 5.59 -3.70 41.16
N GLU A 222 6.39 -3.21 42.11
CA GLU A 222 5.89 -2.77 43.43
C GLU A 222 5.11 -1.46 43.34
N GLU A 223 5.57 -0.49 42.54
CA GLU A 223 4.86 0.78 42.29
C GLU A 223 3.49 0.54 41.65
N LEU A 224 3.40 -0.38 40.70
CA LEU A 224 2.13 -0.74 40.04
C LEU A 224 1.16 -1.49 40.97
N LYS A 225 1.66 -2.17 42.00
CA LYS A 225 0.81 -2.78 43.04
C LYS A 225 0.25 -1.72 43.99
N GLU A 226 1.03 -0.67 44.28
CA GLU A 226 0.60 0.41 45.16
C GLU A 226 -0.42 1.35 44.49
N ASP A 227 -0.34 1.53 43.18
CA ASP A 227 -1.27 2.35 42.40
C ASP A 227 -1.63 1.68 41.06
N PRO A 228 -2.65 0.79 41.04
CA PRO A 228 -3.06 0.03 39.86
C PRO A 228 -3.57 0.90 38.71
N GLU A 229 -3.86 2.17 38.96
CA GLU A 229 -4.37 3.08 37.93
C GLU A 229 -3.23 3.63 37.06
N ARG A 230 -1.95 3.50 37.45
CA ARG A 230 -0.76 3.96 36.71
C ARG A 230 -0.37 3.05 35.55
N THR A 231 0.26 3.61 34.52
CA THR A 231 0.77 2.85 33.36
C THR A 231 2.17 2.28 33.63
N ALA A 232 2.49 1.15 32.99
CA ALA A 232 3.79 0.48 33.16
C ALA A 232 4.97 1.32 32.63
N PHE A 233 4.74 2.12 31.59
CA PHE A 233 5.67 3.12 31.09
C PHE A 233 5.11 4.51 31.38
N ALA A 234 5.98 5.43 31.79
CA ALA A 234 5.63 6.82 32.06
C ALA A 234 6.62 7.75 31.37
N ASN A 235 6.12 8.93 30.98
CA ASN A 235 6.98 9.99 30.46
C ASN A 235 7.57 10.73 31.65
N GLU A 236 8.84 11.09 31.51
CA GLU A 236 9.57 11.86 32.49
C GLU A 236 10.06 13.14 31.81
N ILE A 237 9.66 14.28 32.36
CA ILE A 237 10.00 15.61 31.85
C ILE A 237 10.94 16.26 32.86
N HIS A 238 12.13 16.65 32.44
CA HIS A 238 13.11 17.35 33.29
C HIS A 238 13.18 18.81 32.92
N TRP A 239 13.06 19.68 33.91
CA TRP A 239 13.25 21.12 33.77
C TRP A 239 14.52 21.54 34.54
N LEU A 240 15.55 21.87 33.77
CA LEU A 240 16.89 22.21 34.25
C LEU A 240 17.20 23.69 34.03
N SER A 241 17.72 24.35 35.07
CA SER A 241 18.08 25.77 35.03
C SER A 241 19.60 25.93 35.04
N PHE A 242 20.18 26.38 33.92
CA PHE A 242 21.61 26.57 33.75
C PHE A 242 22.02 28.04 33.80
N GLU A 243 23.16 28.30 34.43
CA GLU A 243 23.82 29.62 34.45
C GLU A 243 25.26 29.47 33.92
N ILE A 244 25.62 30.24 32.89
CA ILE A 244 26.96 30.24 32.29
C ILE A 244 27.78 31.38 32.90
N GLU A 245 28.78 31.06 33.70
CA GLU A 245 29.68 32.06 34.27
C GLU A 245 30.69 32.56 33.22
N SER A 246 31.09 33.84 33.32
CA SER A 246 31.74 34.62 32.26
C SER A 246 32.98 34.03 31.55
N HIS A 247 33.57 32.91 31.99
CA HIS A 247 34.73 32.27 31.35
C HIS A 247 34.71 30.73 31.49
N SER A 248 33.73 30.07 30.86
CA SER A 248 33.73 28.63 30.54
C SER A 248 33.17 27.66 31.59
N LYS A 249 32.66 28.12 32.73
CA LYS A 249 32.07 27.24 33.74
C LYS A 249 30.54 27.31 33.68
N VAL A 250 29.89 26.17 33.51
CA VAL A 250 28.43 26.08 33.54
C VAL A 250 27.98 25.57 34.91
N LYS A 251 26.95 26.18 35.48
CA LYS A 251 26.36 25.79 36.75
C LYS A 251 24.91 25.36 36.55
N LEU A 252 24.59 24.13 36.93
CA LEU A 252 23.19 23.69 37.11
C LEU A 252 22.67 24.27 38.43
N SER A 253 21.80 25.27 38.34
CA SER A 253 21.28 26.01 39.50
C SER A 253 20.04 25.36 40.13
N ARG A 254 19.20 24.70 39.33
CA ARG A 254 17.96 24.04 39.77
C ARG A 254 17.63 22.88 38.84
N SER A 255 17.06 21.81 39.38
CA SER A 255 16.57 20.64 38.64
C SER A 255 15.19 20.26 39.16
N ARG A 256 14.23 20.15 38.24
CA ARG A 256 12.85 19.77 38.50
C ARG A 256 12.46 18.59 37.62
N ARG A 257 11.61 17.70 38.12
CA ARG A 257 11.19 16.48 37.43
C ARG A 257 9.69 16.28 37.54
N PHE A 258 9.06 16.02 36.40
CA PHE A 258 7.63 15.78 36.26
C PHE A 258 7.41 14.40 35.67
N GLU A 259 6.39 13.70 36.14
CA GLU A 259 5.96 12.42 35.59
C GLU A 259 4.55 12.55 35.03
N SER A 260 4.35 12.07 33.81
CA SER A 260 3.02 12.01 33.18
C SER A 260 2.74 10.64 32.57
N ASP A 261 1.58 10.09 32.88
CA ASP A 261 1.09 8.86 32.28
C ASP A 261 0.36 9.15 30.95
N GLY A 262 0.27 8.14 30.08
CA GLY A 262 -0.38 8.25 28.77
C GLY A 262 0.51 8.84 27.68
N ASN A 263 -0.09 9.32 26.60
CA ASN A 263 0.63 9.98 25.51
C ASN A 263 1.14 11.36 25.92
N LEU A 264 2.39 11.69 25.60
CA LEU A 264 2.96 13.04 25.68
C LEU A 264 3.01 13.61 24.26
N GLU A 265 2.22 14.64 23.99
CA GLU A 265 2.09 15.23 22.64
C GLU A 265 2.81 16.59 22.53
N LEU A 266 3.02 17.28 23.66
CA LEU A 266 3.74 18.55 23.73
C LEU A 266 4.34 18.74 25.11
N ALA A 267 5.60 19.21 25.16
CA ALA A 267 6.20 19.80 26.35
C ALA A 267 7.02 21.03 25.93
N THR A 268 6.64 22.22 26.39
CA THR A 268 7.31 23.49 26.02
C THR A 268 7.21 24.48 27.18
N PHE A 269 8.09 25.47 27.21
CA PHE A 269 7.94 26.60 28.14
C PHE A 269 6.92 27.61 27.62
N ASP A 270 6.32 28.38 28.53
CA ASP A 270 5.75 29.67 28.14
C ASP A 270 6.88 30.67 27.76
N ARG A 271 6.49 31.89 27.35
CA ARG A 271 7.44 32.89 26.85
C ARG A 271 8.58 33.21 27.84
N PHE A 272 8.29 33.23 29.13
CA PHE A 272 9.24 33.66 30.17
C PHE A 272 9.81 32.47 30.96
N ALA A 273 9.45 31.24 30.60
CA ALA A 273 9.70 30.04 31.37
C ALA A 273 9.20 30.14 32.83
N ASP A 274 8.10 30.85 33.06
CA ASP A 274 7.41 30.84 34.34
C ASP A 274 6.62 29.53 34.51
N HIS A 275 6.14 28.99 33.39
CA HIS A 275 5.42 27.71 33.33
C HIS A 275 6.04 26.74 32.34
N VAL A 276 5.97 25.45 32.67
CA VAL A 276 6.07 24.36 31.69
C VAL A 276 4.65 23.95 31.28
N ILE A 277 4.42 23.94 29.98
CA ILE A 277 3.16 23.58 29.34
C ILE A 277 3.28 22.15 28.84
N ILE A 278 2.44 21.26 29.37
CA ILE A 278 2.47 19.83 29.04
C ILE A 278 1.10 19.39 28.54
N LEU A 279 1.08 18.77 27.36
CA LEU A 279 -0.08 18.07 26.81
C LEU A 279 0.10 16.57 27.00
N SER A 280 -0.63 15.99 27.95
CA SER A 280 -0.55 14.57 28.25
C SER A 280 -1.88 13.92 28.60
N GLY A 281 -1.95 12.59 28.48
CA GLY A 281 -3.16 11.82 28.77
C GLY A 281 -3.66 11.92 30.22
N ARG A 282 -2.76 12.23 31.15
CA ARG A 282 -3.12 12.58 32.53
C ARG A 282 -2.42 13.86 32.97
N LYS A 283 -2.97 14.49 34.01
CA LYS A 283 -2.34 15.64 34.66
C LYS A 283 -0.93 15.24 35.13
N PRO A 284 0.13 15.93 34.69
CA PRO A 284 1.48 15.63 35.16
C PRO A 284 1.59 15.89 36.65
N ILE A 285 2.43 15.10 37.31
CA ILE A 285 2.74 15.28 38.73
C ILE A 285 4.19 15.73 38.90
N VAL A 286 4.43 16.65 39.82
CA VAL A 286 5.78 17.02 40.22
C VAL A 286 6.31 15.95 41.18
N VAL A 287 7.47 15.39 40.87
CA VAL A 287 8.06 14.30 41.67
C VAL A 287 9.37 14.69 42.34
N PHE A 288 10.05 15.73 41.85
CA PHE A 288 11.30 16.21 42.42
C PHE A 288 11.54 17.69 42.08
N ASP A 289 12.08 18.43 43.05
CA ASP A 289 12.65 19.77 42.88
C ASP A 289 13.89 19.88 43.78
N SER A 290 15.03 20.27 43.22
CA SER A 290 16.29 20.39 43.98
C SER A 290 16.30 21.56 44.96
N SER A 291 15.40 22.54 44.81
CA SER A 291 15.35 23.75 45.64
C SER A 291 14.37 23.65 46.83
N ARG A 292 13.48 22.65 46.84
CA ARG A 292 12.40 22.51 47.84
C ARG A 292 11.89 21.09 47.97
N THR A 293 11.23 20.80 49.10
CA THR A 293 10.59 19.50 49.31
C THR A 293 9.23 19.45 48.62
N VAL A 294 9.06 18.50 47.70
CA VAL A 294 7.78 18.23 47.02
C VAL A 294 6.78 17.62 48.01
N LYS A 295 5.58 18.21 48.12
CA LYS A 295 4.50 17.70 48.97
C LYS A 295 3.89 16.44 48.35
N LYS A 296 3.89 15.31 49.07
CA LYS A 296 3.19 14.10 48.61
C LYS A 296 1.68 14.29 48.73
N VAL A 297 0.96 14.15 47.62
CA VAL A 297 -0.52 14.12 47.61
C VAL A 297 -1.00 12.95 48.49
N LYS A 298 -1.77 13.22 49.55
CA LYS A 298 -2.39 12.17 50.37
C LYS A 298 -3.47 11.47 49.53
N LYS A 299 -3.35 10.15 49.36
CA LYS A 299 -4.40 9.30 48.76
C LYS A 299 -5.73 9.57 49.47
N ILE A 300 -6.73 10.04 48.72
CA ILE A 300 -8.10 10.15 49.21
C ILE A 300 -8.55 8.76 49.66
N ASN A 301 -8.95 8.65 50.92
CA ASN A 301 -9.33 7.40 51.55
C ASN A 301 -10.63 6.89 50.89
N LYS A 302 -10.57 5.77 50.15
CA LYS A 302 -11.73 5.17 49.43
C LYS A 302 -12.92 4.77 50.33
N GLN A 303 -12.85 4.99 51.64
CA GLN A 303 -13.90 4.69 52.61
C GLN A 303 -14.95 5.81 52.82
N GLN A 304 -14.83 6.94 52.12
CA GLN A 304 -15.80 8.04 52.19
C GLN A 304 -16.56 8.31 50.88
N LEU A 305 -16.68 7.31 50.00
CA LEU A 305 -17.59 7.38 48.85
C LEU A 305 -18.99 6.97 49.30
N GLN A 306 -19.87 7.95 49.51
CA GLN A 306 -21.32 7.73 49.45
C GLN A 306 -21.64 7.01 48.13
N GLU A 307 -22.48 5.95 48.17
CA GLU A 307 -22.91 5.22 46.98
C GLU A 307 -23.56 6.20 45.99
N VAL A 308 -22.86 6.49 44.90
CA VAL A 308 -23.40 7.25 43.76
C VAL A 308 -24.42 6.34 43.07
N ILE A 309 -25.70 6.69 43.19
CA ILE A 309 -26.82 5.90 42.65
C ILE A 309 -27.11 6.28 41.19
N TYR A 310 -26.79 7.52 40.81
CA TYR A 310 -26.99 8.02 39.45
C TYR A 310 -25.97 9.08 39.07
N VAL A 311 -25.83 9.30 37.78
CA VAL A 311 -24.93 10.31 37.21
C VAL A 311 -25.71 11.21 36.27
N TRP A 312 -25.33 12.47 36.14
CA TRP A 312 -26.05 13.40 35.29
C TRP A 312 -25.10 14.38 34.57
N LYS A 313 -25.48 14.87 33.40
CA LYS A 313 -24.73 15.85 32.59
C LYS A 313 -25.65 16.96 32.11
N GLN A 314 -25.09 18.08 31.65
CA GLN A 314 -25.87 19.22 31.17
C GLN A 314 -25.24 19.94 29.98
N THR A 315 -26.08 20.46 29.10
CA THR A 315 -25.72 21.44 28.07
C THR A 315 -26.36 22.80 28.38
N GLY A 316 -26.25 23.76 27.45
CA GLY A 316 -26.99 25.01 27.53
C GLY A 316 -28.52 24.81 27.46
N GLU A 317 -28.99 23.70 26.90
CA GLU A 317 -30.42 23.44 26.66
C GLU A 317 -30.97 22.27 27.48
N ASP A 318 -30.21 21.20 27.69
CA ASP A 318 -30.73 19.95 28.26
C ASP A 318 -29.95 19.46 29.49
N LEU A 319 -30.58 18.57 30.26
CA LEU A 319 -29.99 17.79 31.35
C LEU A 319 -30.20 16.30 31.03
N THR A 320 -29.13 15.50 31.01
CA THR A 320 -29.24 14.04 30.81
C THR A 320 -28.85 13.32 32.10
N ILE A 321 -29.71 12.45 32.61
CA ILE A 321 -29.53 11.70 33.86
C ILE A 321 -29.48 10.21 33.52
N LEU A 322 -28.48 9.49 34.00
CA LEU A 322 -28.29 8.07 33.79
C LEU A 322 -28.34 7.31 35.13
N PHE A 323 -29.26 6.35 35.21
CA PHE A 323 -29.37 5.38 36.31
C PHE A 323 -28.89 4.01 35.82
N LYS A 324 -28.00 3.38 36.59
CA LYS A 324 -27.55 1.99 36.35
C LYS A 324 -28.05 1.08 37.45
N LEU A 325 -28.92 0.13 37.11
CA LEU A 325 -29.53 -0.79 38.06
C LEU A 325 -29.03 -2.23 37.84
N PRO A 326 -28.66 -2.95 38.90
CA PRO A 326 -28.23 -4.34 38.79
C PRO A 326 -29.43 -5.26 38.47
N GLY A 327 -29.30 -6.11 37.46
CA GLY A 327 -30.33 -7.07 37.05
C GLY A 327 -31.26 -6.55 35.94
N SER A 328 -32.18 -7.42 35.49
CA SER A 328 -33.22 -7.09 34.51
C SER A 328 -34.46 -6.58 35.22
N VAL A 329 -34.72 -5.27 35.12
CA VAL A 329 -35.92 -4.62 35.67
C VAL A 329 -37.00 -4.55 34.59
N SER A 330 -38.23 -4.96 34.90
CA SER A 330 -39.34 -4.86 33.95
C SER A 330 -39.75 -3.40 33.75
N LYS A 331 -40.03 -3.00 32.50
CA LYS A 331 -40.48 -1.64 32.17
C LYS A 331 -41.76 -1.23 32.94
N ASN A 332 -42.60 -2.19 33.33
CA ASN A 332 -43.82 -1.93 34.11
C ASN A 332 -43.54 -1.55 35.57
N ASP A 333 -42.34 -1.82 36.08
CA ASP A 333 -41.94 -1.49 37.46
C ASP A 333 -41.29 -0.10 37.57
N ILE A 334 -41.17 0.63 36.46
CA ILE A 334 -40.56 1.96 36.36
C ILE A 334 -41.65 3.03 36.38
N ASN A 335 -41.56 3.96 37.32
CA ASN A 335 -42.42 5.14 37.38
C ASN A 335 -41.56 6.42 37.45
N ILE A 336 -41.56 7.19 36.36
CA ILE A 336 -40.86 8.47 36.22
C ILE A 336 -41.91 9.57 36.06
N ASN A 337 -41.86 10.58 36.93
CA ASN A 337 -42.75 11.73 36.90
C ASN A 337 -41.92 13.01 36.80
N MET A 338 -42.16 13.79 35.74
CA MET A 338 -41.46 15.03 35.44
C MET A 338 -42.46 16.19 35.55
N LYS A 339 -42.20 17.13 36.46
CA LYS A 339 -42.97 18.36 36.63
C LYS A 339 -42.05 19.56 36.41
N PRO A 340 -42.57 20.77 36.13
CA PRO A 340 -41.75 21.92 35.78
C PRO A 340 -40.62 22.21 36.76
N LYS A 341 -40.75 21.88 38.05
CA LYS A 341 -39.69 22.10 39.05
C LYS A 341 -39.44 20.90 39.95
N HIS A 342 -39.92 19.70 39.59
CA HIS A 342 -39.84 18.52 40.47
C HIS A 342 -39.65 17.26 39.65
N PHE A 343 -38.74 16.39 40.09
CA PHE A 343 -38.45 15.12 39.43
C PHE A 343 -38.59 13.97 40.42
N THR A 344 -39.30 12.92 40.01
CA THR A 344 -39.48 11.71 40.82
C THR A 344 -39.22 10.48 39.96
N PHE A 345 -38.36 9.57 40.44
CA PHE A 345 -38.08 8.27 39.86
C PHE A 345 -38.18 7.16 40.91
N VAL A 346 -39.06 6.20 40.65
CA VAL A 346 -39.35 5.05 41.53
C VAL A 346 -39.27 3.76 40.72
N THR A 347 -38.60 2.74 41.27
CA THR A 347 -38.57 1.38 40.72
C THR A 347 -39.14 0.39 41.73
N GLY A 348 -40.26 -0.27 41.40
CA GLY A 348 -40.95 -1.17 42.32
C GLY A 348 -41.39 -0.46 43.62
N LYS A 349 -40.72 -0.77 44.74
CA LYS A 349 -40.96 -0.13 46.07
C LYS A 349 -39.88 0.88 46.48
N GLU A 350 -38.82 1.03 45.68
CA GLU A 350 -37.67 1.86 46.00
C GLU A 350 -37.72 3.19 45.26
N LYS A 351 -37.60 4.29 46.00
CA LYS A 351 -37.57 5.65 45.45
C LYS A 351 -36.11 6.05 45.26
N LEU A 352 -35.66 6.09 44.01
CA LEU A 352 -34.26 6.31 43.65
C LEU A 352 -33.89 7.78 43.61
N LEU A 353 -34.80 8.63 43.14
CA LEU A 353 -34.65 10.10 43.18
C LEU A 353 -36.02 10.75 43.36
N ASP A 354 -36.13 11.72 44.28
CA ASP A 354 -37.33 12.53 44.44
C ASP A 354 -36.98 13.87 45.07
N GLY A 355 -37.17 14.96 44.33
CA GLY A 355 -36.86 16.28 44.84
C GLY A 355 -37.16 17.42 43.89
N GLU A 356 -37.09 18.62 44.44
CA GLU A 356 -37.22 19.87 43.69
C GLU A 356 -35.96 20.09 42.84
N LEU A 357 -36.14 20.40 41.56
CA LEU A 357 -35.04 20.67 40.64
C LEU A 357 -34.44 22.06 40.88
N PHE A 358 -33.17 22.24 40.55
CA PHE A 358 -32.46 23.52 40.71
C PHE A 358 -33.14 24.68 39.96
N ALA A 359 -33.70 24.44 38.77
CA ALA A 359 -34.53 25.41 38.05
C ALA A 359 -35.66 24.73 37.26
N GLU A 360 -36.47 25.52 36.53
CA GLU A 360 -37.61 24.98 35.80
C GLU A 360 -37.21 24.24 34.50
N ILE A 361 -37.84 23.10 34.24
CA ILE A 361 -37.77 22.30 33.02
C ILE A 361 -39.09 22.39 32.23
N ASP A 362 -39.06 22.01 30.96
CA ASP A 362 -40.25 21.76 30.13
C ASP A 362 -40.58 20.26 30.13
N PRO A 363 -41.65 19.82 30.83
CA PRO A 363 -42.02 18.40 30.89
C PRO A 363 -42.45 17.82 29.53
N ASP A 364 -42.98 18.64 28.61
CA ASP A 364 -43.51 18.19 27.32
C ASP A 364 -42.38 17.91 26.31
N GLU A 365 -41.23 18.59 26.47
CA GLU A 365 -40.00 18.34 25.69
C GLU A 365 -39.02 17.36 26.37
N SER A 366 -39.34 16.89 27.59
CA SER A 366 -38.51 15.95 28.34
C SER A 366 -38.88 14.49 28.00
N SER A 367 -37.89 13.60 27.96
CA SER A 367 -38.09 12.19 27.56
C SER A 367 -37.22 11.23 28.37
N TRP A 368 -37.51 9.92 28.29
CA TRP A 368 -36.67 8.90 28.90
C TRP A 368 -36.65 7.60 28.08
N ASN A 369 -35.51 6.91 28.13
CA ASN A 369 -35.24 5.66 27.44
C ASN A 369 -34.77 4.58 28.43
N PHE A 370 -34.93 3.31 28.03
CA PHE A 370 -34.61 2.13 28.82
C PHE A 370 -33.93 1.07 27.95
N GLU A 371 -32.83 0.50 28.43
CA GLU A 371 -32.08 -0.54 27.74
C GLU A 371 -31.51 -1.57 28.74
N VAL A 372 -31.61 -2.87 28.42
CA VAL A 372 -30.99 -3.95 29.21
C VAL A 372 -29.76 -4.45 28.47
N LYS A 373 -28.57 -4.31 29.06
CA LYS A 373 -27.29 -4.78 28.49
C LYS A 373 -26.73 -5.94 29.31
N LYS A 374 -25.92 -6.79 28.66
CA LYS A 374 -25.08 -7.79 29.34
C LYS A 374 -23.67 -7.24 29.47
N GLU A 375 -23.29 -6.86 30.68
CA GLU A 375 -21.92 -6.46 31.02
C GLU A 375 -21.27 -7.55 31.87
N SER A 376 -20.12 -8.07 31.44
CA SER A 376 -19.34 -9.09 32.19
C SER A 376 -20.15 -10.33 32.61
N GLY A 377 -21.10 -10.75 31.77
CA GLY A 377 -21.95 -11.93 32.02
C GLY A 377 -23.13 -11.71 32.98
N LYS A 378 -23.36 -10.48 33.47
CA LYS A 378 -24.54 -10.11 34.27
C LYS A 378 -25.42 -9.13 33.49
N GLU A 379 -26.74 -9.24 33.67
CA GLU A 379 -27.69 -8.27 33.10
C GLU A 379 -27.70 -6.99 33.94
N VAL A 380 -27.58 -5.85 33.28
CA VAL A 380 -27.61 -4.50 33.85
C VAL A 380 -28.66 -3.70 33.09
N THR A 381 -29.53 -3.02 33.83
CA THR A 381 -30.56 -2.14 33.26
C THR A 381 -30.08 -0.69 33.31
N ASN A 382 -30.00 -0.04 32.15
CA ASN A 382 -29.68 1.38 32.02
C ASN A 382 -30.97 2.16 31.74
N ILE A 383 -31.18 3.24 32.49
CA ILE A 383 -32.29 4.18 32.30
C ILE A 383 -31.71 5.56 32.09
N GLU A 384 -32.01 6.16 30.95
CA GLU A 384 -31.55 7.48 30.55
C GLU A 384 -32.74 8.44 30.51
N VAL A 385 -32.64 9.56 31.22
CA VAL A 385 -33.68 10.59 31.32
C VAL A 385 -33.13 11.90 30.81
N THR A 386 -33.78 12.51 29.82
CA THR A 386 -33.41 13.82 29.28
C THR A 386 -34.45 14.85 29.66
N LEU A 387 -34.04 15.92 30.35
CA LEU A 387 -34.89 17.03 30.78
C LEU A 387 -34.53 18.31 30.01
N SER A 388 -35.49 18.92 29.31
CA SER A 388 -35.30 20.19 28.58
C SER A 388 -35.42 21.39 29.54
N LYS A 389 -34.45 22.31 29.54
CA LYS A 389 -34.47 23.51 30.40
C LYS A 389 -35.46 24.53 29.84
N LYS A 390 -36.37 25.04 30.69
CA LYS A 390 -37.38 26.02 30.27
C LYS A 390 -36.79 27.36 29.81
N THR A 391 -35.63 27.74 30.35
CA THR A 391 -34.90 28.95 29.95
C THR A 391 -33.57 28.54 29.31
N LYS A 392 -33.47 28.67 27.98
CA LYS A 392 -32.27 28.38 27.18
C LYS A 392 -31.18 29.45 27.39
N SER A 393 -30.61 29.51 28.59
CA SER A 393 -29.52 30.43 28.97
C SER A 393 -28.25 29.65 29.26
N SER A 394 -27.07 30.27 29.07
CA SER A 394 -25.75 29.69 29.34
C SER A 394 -25.44 29.44 30.82
N SER A 395 -26.42 29.57 31.71
CA SER A 395 -26.26 29.43 33.16
C SER A 395 -26.21 27.95 33.54
N LYS A 396 -25.05 27.47 34.00
CA LYS A 396 -24.84 26.09 34.44
C LYS A 396 -25.57 25.83 35.78
N TRP A 397 -26.31 24.72 35.89
CA TRP A 397 -26.90 24.27 37.15
C TRP A 397 -25.80 23.73 38.06
N SER A 398 -25.72 24.18 39.30
CA SER A 398 -24.70 23.71 40.26
C SER A 398 -25.01 22.33 40.86
N SER A 399 -26.27 21.90 40.76
CA SER A 399 -26.77 20.60 41.24
C SER A 399 -28.05 20.23 40.49
N LEU A 400 -28.40 18.94 40.39
CA LEU A 400 -29.68 18.52 39.82
C LEU A 400 -30.85 18.77 40.80
N VAL A 401 -30.73 18.23 42.00
CA VAL A 401 -31.63 18.43 43.14
C VAL A 401 -30.77 19.00 44.28
N PRO A 402 -31.05 20.20 44.80
CA PRO A 402 -30.32 20.76 45.94
C PRO A 402 -30.38 19.81 47.15
N GLU A 403 -29.24 19.62 47.84
CA GLU A 403 -29.08 18.73 49.00
C GLU A 403 -29.11 17.20 48.72
N ASP A 404 -29.20 16.74 47.47
CA ASP A 404 -29.00 15.32 47.15
C ASP A 404 -27.53 15.01 46.85
N HIS A 405 -26.93 14.15 47.68
CA HIS A 405 -25.53 13.72 47.55
C HIS A 405 -25.37 12.38 46.80
N LYS A 406 -26.47 11.77 46.35
CA LYS A 406 -26.49 10.47 45.66
C LYS A 406 -26.19 10.57 44.15
N GLY A 407 -26.25 11.78 43.60
CA GLY A 407 -25.98 12.07 42.19
C GLY A 407 -24.62 12.71 41.97
N LYS A 408 -23.86 12.24 40.97
CA LYS A 408 -22.61 12.89 40.55
C LYS A 408 -22.77 13.53 39.17
N GLU A 409 -22.44 14.81 39.03
CA GLU A 409 -22.35 15.44 37.71
C GLU A 409 -21.16 14.79 36.97
N ILE A 410 -21.42 14.15 35.84
CA ILE A 410 -20.38 13.80 34.88
C ILE A 410 -20.26 15.03 33.98
N ILE A 411 -19.08 15.65 34.03
CA ILE A 411 -18.65 16.58 32.99
C ILE A 411 -18.31 15.70 31.80
N ASP A 412 -19.35 15.34 31.05
CA ASP A 412 -19.19 14.42 29.93
C ASP A 412 -18.83 15.21 28.68
N ILE A 413 -17.77 14.74 28.08
CA ILE A 413 -17.02 15.35 27.01
C ILE A 413 -17.71 14.95 25.67
N GLU A 414 -18.74 14.09 25.71
CA GLU A 414 -19.57 13.63 24.59
C GLU A 414 -20.91 14.38 24.50
N GLN A 415 -20.97 15.45 23.69
CA GLN A 415 -22.17 15.92 23.00
C GLN A 415 -21.84 16.97 21.91
N THR A 416 -21.39 16.48 20.75
CA THR A 416 -21.73 17.04 19.44
C THR A 416 -22.24 15.92 18.54
N HIS A 417 -23.37 15.32 18.90
CA HIS A 417 -24.19 14.59 17.94
C HIS A 417 -25.50 15.35 17.77
N ILE A 418 -25.56 16.08 16.66
CA ILE A 418 -26.79 16.64 16.11
C ILE A 418 -27.63 15.46 15.59
N PRO A 419 -28.94 15.36 15.89
CA PRO A 419 -29.80 14.37 15.26
C PRO A 419 -29.88 14.67 13.75
N VAL A 420 -29.52 13.71 12.93
CA VAL A 420 -29.74 13.78 11.48
C VAL A 420 -31.23 13.56 11.23
N GLU A 421 -31.98 14.65 11.07
CA GLU A 421 -33.23 14.60 10.31
C GLU A 421 -32.93 14.30 8.85
N GLU A 422 -33.74 13.42 8.27
CA GLU A 422 -33.65 12.90 6.90
C GLU A 422 -33.47 14.02 5.87
N SER A 423 -32.23 14.23 5.43
CA SER A 423 -31.97 14.84 4.14
C SER A 423 -31.13 13.86 3.32
N THR A 424 -31.67 13.52 2.15
CA THR A 424 -31.11 12.59 1.18
C THR A 424 -29.66 12.91 0.84
N LEU A 425 -28.70 12.19 1.43
CA LEU A 425 -27.27 12.28 1.11
C LEU A 425 -26.72 10.90 0.71
N ASN A 426 -25.93 10.93 -0.35
CA ASN A 426 -25.51 9.86 -1.23
C ASN A 426 -24.50 8.89 -0.52
N PRO A 427 -24.57 7.56 -0.67
CA PRO A 427 -23.73 6.62 0.09
C PRO A 427 -22.22 6.60 -0.24
N ASN A 428 -21.72 7.46 -1.12
CA ASN A 428 -20.33 7.42 -1.62
C ASN A 428 -19.34 8.35 -0.89
N HIS A 429 -19.64 8.82 0.32
CA HIS A 429 -18.77 9.72 1.09
C HIS A 429 -18.49 9.26 2.53
N LEU A 430 -18.35 7.95 2.74
CA LEU A 430 -17.88 7.37 4.00
C LEU A 430 -16.68 6.46 3.70
N GLU A 431 -15.51 7.06 3.52
CA GLU A 431 -14.23 6.34 3.57
C GLU A 431 -13.59 6.65 4.94
N ASP A 432 -13.43 5.63 5.78
CA ASP A 432 -12.37 5.38 6.78
C ASP A 432 -11.83 6.52 7.68
N VAL A 433 -12.53 7.64 7.91
CA VAL A 433 -11.98 8.80 8.64
C VAL A 433 -12.26 8.82 10.15
N ASP A 434 -13.10 7.93 10.68
CA ASP A 434 -13.22 7.76 12.13
C ASP A 434 -12.22 6.70 12.63
N MET A 435 -10.93 6.97 12.46
CA MET A 435 -9.99 6.48 13.47
C MET A 435 -10.35 7.25 14.74
N VAL A 436 -11.20 6.63 15.55
CA VAL A 436 -11.47 6.90 16.97
C VAL A 436 -10.27 7.67 17.51
N ALA A 437 -10.46 8.97 17.80
CA ALA A 437 -9.52 9.67 18.66
C ALA A 437 -9.41 8.77 19.89
N ASP A 438 -8.24 8.12 20.07
CA ASP A 438 -8.03 7.15 21.15
C ASP A 438 -8.79 7.65 22.37
N ASP A 439 -9.61 6.81 23.00
CA ASP A 439 -10.44 7.12 24.19
C ASP A 439 -9.62 7.62 25.41
N GLU A 440 -8.37 8.05 25.19
CA GLU A 440 -7.49 8.73 26.10
C GLU A 440 -7.96 10.19 26.31
N VAL A 441 -8.52 10.42 27.49
CA VAL A 441 -8.61 11.74 28.10
C VAL A 441 -7.25 12.43 27.96
N SER A 442 -7.19 13.71 27.56
CA SER A 442 -5.95 14.48 27.50
C SER A 442 -6.13 15.88 28.06
N PHE A 443 -5.09 16.36 28.73
CA PHE A 443 -5.07 17.65 29.40
C PHE A 443 -3.86 18.45 28.97
N LEU A 444 -4.10 19.73 28.70
CA LEU A 444 -3.04 20.71 28.57
C LEU A 444 -2.90 21.45 29.90
N SER A 445 -1.73 21.36 30.52
CA SER A 445 -1.50 21.82 31.89
C SER A 445 -0.34 22.82 31.95
N TRP A 446 -0.54 23.96 32.61
CA TRP A 446 0.51 24.95 32.89
C TRP A 446 1.00 24.74 34.31
N ILE A 447 2.19 24.19 34.44
CA ILE A 447 2.81 23.89 35.73
C ILE A 447 3.74 25.04 36.08
N ASN A 448 3.45 25.70 37.20
CA ASN A 448 4.21 26.86 37.63
C ASN A 448 5.56 26.43 38.22
N GLY A 449 6.63 27.00 37.68
CA GLY A 449 8.00 26.67 38.07
C GLY A 449 8.37 27.06 39.49
N GLU A 450 7.64 27.99 40.11
CA GLU A 450 7.87 28.52 41.45
C GLU A 450 6.85 28.05 42.49
N SER A 451 5.78 27.34 42.12
CA SER A 451 4.84 26.75 43.10
C SER A 451 4.73 25.22 42.99
N ASP A 452 5.19 24.63 41.87
CA ASP A 452 5.00 23.21 41.52
C ASP A 452 3.51 22.82 41.43
N GLN A 453 2.61 23.79 41.30
CA GLN A 453 1.17 23.58 41.13
C GLN A 453 0.77 23.74 39.67
N VAL A 454 -0.33 23.09 39.30
CA VAL A 454 -1.00 23.33 38.01
C VAL A 454 -1.83 24.60 38.17
N ASP A 455 -1.36 25.72 37.62
CA ASP A 455 -2.06 27.00 37.73
C ASP A 455 -3.23 27.07 36.75
N LYS A 456 -3.09 26.47 35.56
CA LYS A 456 -4.08 26.48 34.48
C LYS A 456 -4.24 25.11 33.84
N ILE A 457 -5.43 24.79 33.37
CA ILE A 457 -5.72 23.54 32.67
C ILE A 457 -6.74 23.73 31.54
N ALA A 458 -6.51 23.08 30.40
CA ALA A 458 -7.47 22.95 29.31
C ALA A 458 -7.75 21.47 29.03
N ASN A 459 -9.01 21.16 28.72
CA ASN A 459 -9.41 19.82 28.30
C ASN A 459 -9.21 19.66 26.79
N MET A 460 -8.42 18.67 26.40
CA MET A 460 -8.10 18.36 25.00
C MET A 460 -8.67 17.00 24.55
N SER A 461 -9.41 16.32 25.44
CA SER A 461 -10.11 15.07 25.15
C SER A 461 -11.08 15.31 23.98
N PHE A 462 -10.93 14.55 22.90
CA PHE A 462 -11.63 14.67 21.60
C PHE A 462 -11.14 15.75 20.62
N ARG A 463 -10.11 16.52 20.96
CA ARG A 463 -9.45 17.41 19.99
C ARG A 463 -8.29 16.66 19.35
N GLN A 464 -8.38 16.46 18.03
CA GLN A 464 -7.30 15.80 17.29
C GLN A 464 -6.13 16.77 17.11
N ILE A 465 -4.95 16.38 17.59
CA ILE A 465 -3.72 17.15 17.39
C ILE A 465 -3.21 16.88 15.97
N ILE A 466 -3.00 17.95 15.19
CA ILE A 466 -2.55 17.84 13.80
C ILE A 466 -1.01 17.84 13.75
N PHE A 467 -0.38 18.83 14.37
CA PHE A 467 1.08 18.95 14.48
C PHE A 467 1.49 19.98 15.55
N THR A 468 2.77 19.96 15.93
CA THR A 468 3.42 21.01 16.71
C THR A 468 4.51 21.68 15.88
N GLN A 469 4.74 22.98 16.07
CA GLN A 469 5.74 23.72 15.30
C GLN A 469 6.37 24.83 16.14
N GLN A 470 7.70 24.86 16.18
CA GLN A 470 8.42 26.02 16.68
C GLN A 470 8.46 27.09 15.57
N LEU A 471 7.84 28.25 15.84
CA LEU A 471 7.75 29.36 14.87
C LEU A 471 8.94 30.33 14.96
N ASP A 472 9.60 30.40 16.12
CA ASP A 472 10.74 31.27 16.38
C ASP A 472 11.65 30.62 17.45
N TYR A 473 12.95 30.91 17.44
CA TYR A 473 13.96 30.21 18.24
C TYR A 473 13.76 30.38 19.75
N ASN A 474 13.27 31.55 20.19
CA ASN A 474 12.95 31.82 21.59
C ASN A 474 11.43 31.94 21.85
N ALA A 475 10.58 31.41 20.95
CA ALA A 475 9.14 31.31 21.18
C ALA A 475 8.70 29.89 21.58
N PRO A 476 7.61 29.75 22.37
CA PRO A 476 6.95 28.48 22.65
C PRO A 476 6.63 27.66 21.41
N ILE A 477 6.75 26.33 21.52
CA ILE A 477 6.30 25.41 20.48
C ILE A 477 4.78 25.55 20.36
N SER A 478 4.30 25.95 19.18
CA SER A 478 2.88 26.15 18.90
C SER A 478 2.16 24.83 18.64
N LEU A 479 0.87 24.77 18.97
CA LEU A 479 0.04 23.56 18.89
C LEU A 479 -1.07 23.74 17.84
N CYS A 480 -1.09 22.87 16.82
CA CYS A 480 -2.15 22.84 15.83
C CYS A 480 -3.15 21.75 16.15
N ILE A 481 -4.42 22.14 16.36
CA ILE A 481 -5.51 21.22 16.65
C ILE A 481 -6.57 21.29 15.55
N ARG A 482 -7.29 20.19 15.37
CA ARG A 482 -8.42 20.12 14.46
C ARG A 482 -9.65 20.73 15.12
N GLU A 483 -10.23 21.73 14.47
CA GLU A 483 -11.52 22.31 14.81
C GLU A 483 -12.47 22.08 13.63
N ASP A 484 -13.38 21.11 13.75
CA ASP A 484 -14.27 20.68 12.67
C ASP A 484 -13.47 20.24 11.41
N VAL A 485 -13.52 21.05 10.35
CA VAL A 485 -12.83 20.81 9.07
C VAL A 485 -11.47 21.49 9.02
N ASP A 486 -11.21 22.47 9.89
CA ASP A 486 -10.04 23.35 9.84
C ASP A 486 -8.92 22.88 10.77
N GLY A 487 -7.68 23.27 10.44
CA GLY A 487 -6.55 23.20 11.36
C GLY A 487 -6.30 24.55 12.03
N VAL A 488 -6.34 24.61 13.34
CA VAL A 488 -6.21 25.84 14.13
C VAL A 488 -4.92 25.78 14.95
N LEU A 489 -3.98 26.67 14.63
CA LEU A 489 -2.71 26.80 15.33
C LEU A 489 -2.84 27.81 16.48
N TYR A 490 -2.60 27.33 17.70
CA TYR A 490 -2.49 28.14 18.91
C TYR A 490 -1.01 28.37 19.24
N ASP A 491 -0.66 29.62 19.58
CA ASP A 491 0.62 29.93 20.18
C ASP A 491 0.49 30.19 21.70
N PHE A 492 1.60 30.01 22.42
CA PHE A 492 1.68 30.23 23.87
C PHE A 492 2.51 31.47 24.20
N ILE A 493 2.67 32.39 23.24
CA ILE A 493 3.40 33.65 23.47
C ILE A 493 2.62 34.52 24.46
N HIS A 494 1.29 34.50 24.33
CA HIS A 494 0.37 35.12 25.26
C HIS A 494 -0.27 34.05 26.16
N SER A 495 -0.35 34.33 27.46
CA SER A 495 -0.95 33.41 28.43
C SER A 495 -2.48 33.57 28.46
N PRO A 496 -3.28 32.48 28.39
CA PRO A 496 -2.85 31.08 28.36
C PRO A 496 -2.44 30.56 26.97
N MET A 497 -3.19 30.90 25.91
CA MET A 497 -2.86 30.64 24.49
C MET A 497 -3.71 31.53 23.57
N GLU A 498 -3.26 31.75 22.34
CA GLU A 498 -4.01 32.53 21.34
C GLU A 498 -4.09 31.80 19.99
N HIS A 499 -5.27 31.79 19.36
CA HIS A 499 -5.45 31.31 17.99
C HIS A 499 -4.69 32.26 17.03
N LYS A 500 -3.55 31.80 16.50
CA LYS A 500 -2.68 32.56 15.62
C LYS A 500 -3.01 32.38 14.14
N TYR A 501 -3.10 31.13 13.67
CA TYR A 501 -3.34 30.82 12.26
C TYR A 501 -4.41 29.75 12.09
N THR A 502 -5.32 29.99 11.14
CA THR A 502 -6.20 28.96 10.57
C THR A 502 -5.62 28.41 9.27
N PHE A 503 -5.70 27.09 9.10
CA PHE A 503 -5.46 26.35 7.87
C PHE A 503 -6.79 25.74 7.40
N ASP A 504 -7.43 26.43 6.46
CA ASP A 504 -8.79 26.10 5.99
C ASP A 504 -8.87 24.65 5.47
N ALA A 505 -9.91 23.90 5.84
CA ALA A 505 -10.16 22.48 5.51
C ALA A 505 -8.98 21.51 5.77
N PHE A 506 -7.97 21.91 6.53
CA PHE A 506 -6.74 21.13 6.69
C PHE A 506 -6.95 19.87 7.55
N GLY A 507 -8.00 19.83 8.38
CA GLY A 507 -8.43 18.63 9.09
C GLY A 507 -8.77 17.48 8.13
N TYR A 508 -9.52 17.76 7.06
CA TYR A 508 -9.80 16.76 6.01
C TYR A 508 -8.55 16.39 5.21
N VAL A 509 -7.73 17.38 4.88
CA VAL A 509 -6.48 17.17 4.14
C VAL A 509 -5.57 16.20 4.88
N GLN A 510 -5.38 16.40 6.18
CA GLN A 510 -4.54 15.54 6.99
C GLN A 510 -5.11 14.12 7.11
N ALA A 511 -6.44 14.01 7.30
CA ALA A 511 -7.13 12.73 7.43
C ALA A 511 -7.00 11.88 6.15
N GLY A 512 -7.12 12.49 4.97
CA GLY A 512 -6.96 11.81 3.67
C GLY A 512 -5.53 11.36 3.33
N LYS A 513 -4.54 11.62 4.19
CA LYS A 513 -3.12 11.25 3.97
C LYS A 513 -2.68 10.17 4.97
N ALA A 514 -3.18 8.94 4.78
CA ALA A 514 -2.91 7.78 5.65
C ALA A 514 -1.42 7.45 5.83
N SER A 515 -0.57 7.77 4.85
CA SER A 515 0.88 7.53 4.92
C SER A 515 1.70 8.76 5.38
N ARG A 516 1.10 9.77 6.01
CA ARG A 516 1.82 10.95 6.51
C ARG A 516 2.90 10.57 7.53
N ARG A 517 4.05 11.27 7.48
CA ARG A 517 5.15 11.16 8.43
C ARG A 517 5.33 12.47 9.20
N PHE A 518 5.42 13.59 8.49
CA PHE A 518 5.56 14.91 9.09
C PHE A 518 4.46 15.83 8.60
N THR A 519 3.97 16.67 9.49
CA THR A 519 3.07 17.78 9.16
C THR A 519 3.63 19.02 9.82
N LEU A 520 3.80 20.10 9.06
CA LEU A 520 4.42 21.33 9.54
C LEU A 520 3.81 22.55 8.84
N CYS A 521 4.18 23.74 9.30
CA CYS A 521 3.83 24.99 8.64
C CYS A 521 5.02 25.94 8.58
N SER A 522 4.94 26.94 7.69
CA SER A 522 5.90 28.03 7.65
C SER A 522 5.75 28.94 8.88
N PRO A 523 6.83 29.61 9.35
CA PRO A 523 6.77 30.52 10.51
C PRO A 523 5.70 31.62 10.43
N ASP A 524 5.45 32.12 9.23
CA ASP A 524 4.43 33.14 8.91
C ASP A 524 3.02 32.56 8.72
N GLY A 525 2.84 31.23 8.81
CA GLY A 525 1.56 30.55 8.64
C GLY A 525 0.99 30.60 7.23
N SER A 526 1.78 31.03 6.23
CA SER A 526 1.33 31.15 4.84
C SER A 526 1.22 29.79 4.14
N ILE A 527 1.95 28.78 4.61
CA ILE A 527 2.01 27.45 4.03
C ILE A 527 1.86 26.38 5.13
N ALA A 528 1.09 25.34 4.84
CA ALA A 528 1.15 24.07 5.56
C ALA A 528 1.70 22.99 4.63
N ALA A 529 2.45 22.03 5.15
CA ALA A 529 2.98 20.91 4.38
C ALA A 529 2.72 19.58 5.08
N VAL A 530 2.35 18.57 4.29
CA VAL A 530 2.25 17.17 4.72
C VAL A 530 3.30 16.39 3.94
N ILE A 531 4.23 15.73 4.64
CA ILE A 531 5.26 14.88 4.05
C ILE A 531 4.87 13.42 4.31
N ASP A 532 4.73 12.62 3.26
CA ASP A 532 4.43 11.20 3.39
C ASP A 532 5.68 10.33 3.62
N LYS A 533 5.46 9.12 4.14
CA LYS A 533 6.51 8.10 4.36
C LYS A 533 7.09 7.55 3.06
N ARG A 534 6.45 7.81 1.92
CA ARG A 534 6.68 7.10 0.66
C ARG A 534 7.65 7.88 -0.21
N ASN A 535 7.28 9.09 -0.67
CA ASN A 535 8.10 9.89 -1.60
C ASN A 535 7.56 11.32 -1.90
N HIS A 536 6.54 11.85 -1.20
CA HIS A 536 5.95 13.14 -1.57
C HIS A 536 5.86 14.13 -0.41
N ALA A 537 6.08 15.41 -0.74
CA ALA A 537 5.69 16.54 0.07
C ALA A 537 4.51 17.27 -0.59
N TYR A 538 3.38 17.32 0.10
CA TYR A 538 2.19 18.07 -0.31
C TYR A 538 2.22 19.43 0.36
N VAL A 539 2.22 20.50 -0.44
CA VAL A 539 2.36 21.89 0.05
C VAL A 539 1.06 22.64 -0.21
N TYR A 540 0.46 23.18 0.84
CA TYR A 540 -0.86 23.84 0.84
C TYR A 540 -0.68 25.31 1.19
N TYR A 541 -1.09 26.20 0.28
CA TYR A 541 -0.98 27.64 0.49
C TYR A 541 -2.24 28.21 1.11
N LYS A 542 -2.08 29.02 2.15
CA LYS A 542 -3.17 29.78 2.77
C LYS A 542 -3.66 30.86 1.80
N GLY A 543 -4.94 30.80 1.45
CA GLY A 543 -5.54 31.71 0.50
C GLY A 543 -5.77 33.10 1.09
N SER A 544 -4.93 34.08 0.77
CA SER A 544 -5.39 35.46 0.66
C SER A 544 -4.52 36.30 -0.28
N SER A 545 -5.18 36.96 -1.24
CA SER A 545 -4.76 38.24 -1.85
C SER A 545 -3.72 38.35 -2.98
N SER A 546 -3.35 37.28 -3.71
CA SER A 546 -2.48 37.46 -4.91
C SER A 546 -3.02 36.96 -6.25
N LEU A 547 -4.21 36.34 -6.32
CA LEU A 547 -4.66 35.68 -7.58
C LEU A 547 -6.07 35.98 -8.10
N GLY A 548 -6.84 36.90 -7.51
CA GLY A 548 -7.99 37.55 -8.17
C GLY A 548 -9.16 36.68 -8.68
N CYS A 549 -9.10 35.34 -8.58
CA CYS A 549 -10.13 34.44 -9.11
C CYS A 549 -11.13 34.07 -8.01
N THR A 550 -12.22 34.83 -7.92
CA THR A 550 -13.43 34.37 -7.22
C THR A 550 -14.20 33.45 -8.15
N LEU A 551 -14.31 32.17 -7.79
CA LEU A 551 -15.18 31.23 -8.51
C LEU A 551 -16.59 31.34 -7.92
N THR A 552 -17.61 31.23 -8.76
CA THR A 552 -19.00 31.24 -8.32
C THR A 552 -19.55 29.83 -8.49
N ASN A 553 -20.02 29.22 -7.41
CA ASN A 553 -20.67 27.92 -7.47
C ASN A 553 -21.90 28.03 -8.40
N THR A 554 -21.95 27.23 -9.47
CA THR A 554 -22.97 27.31 -10.51
C THR A 554 -24.36 26.85 -10.04
N LYS A 555 -24.46 26.07 -8.96
CA LYS A 555 -25.74 25.65 -8.35
C LYS A 555 -26.33 26.75 -7.47
N ASP A 556 -25.52 27.35 -6.61
CA ASP A 556 -26.03 28.20 -5.52
C ASP A 556 -25.71 29.70 -5.71
N LYS A 557 -25.00 30.06 -6.79
CA LYS A 557 -24.52 31.41 -7.12
C LYS A 557 -23.69 32.09 -6.03
N LYS A 558 -23.22 31.36 -5.01
CA LYS A 558 -22.32 31.88 -3.97
C LYS A 558 -20.88 31.95 -4.49
N ARG A 559 -20.19 33.05 -4.15
CA ARG A 559 -18.75 33.20 -4.38
C ARG A 559 -17.99 32.32 -3.39
N VAL A 560 -17.06 31.52 -3.88
CA VAL A 560 -16.24 30.61 -3.09
C VAL A 560 -14.76 30.94 -3.22
N THR A 561 -14.02 30.67 -2.15
CA THR A 561 -12.56 30.85 -2.09
C THR A 561 -11.89 29.49 -2.23
N VAL A 562 -10.92 29.39 -3.16
CA VAL A 562 -10.13 28.17 -3.40
C VAL A 562 -8.65 28.44 -3.14
N ALA A 563 -7.94 27.45 -2.59
CA ALA A 563 -6.51 27.51 -2.36
C ALA A 563 -5.75 26.55 -3.28
N LYS A 564 -4.41 26.69 -3.34
CA LYS A 564 -3.54 25.82 -4.15
C LYS A 564 -2.90 24.72 -3.32
N GLN A 565 -2.86 23.54 -3.90
CA GLN A 565 -2.06 22.40 -3.45
C GLN A 565 -0.97 22.12 -4.47
N PHE A 566 0.27 21.96 -4.01
CA PHE A 566 1.39 21.51 -4.81
C PHE A 566 1.85 20.13 -4.33
N ILE A 567 2.42 19.35 -5.24
CA ILE A 567 2.95 18.02 -4.95
C ILE A 567 4.41 17.99 -5.40
N VAL A 568 5.31 17.80 -4.44
CA VAL A 568 6.76 17.70 -4.68
C VAL A 568 7.18 16.25 -4.51
N SER A 569 7.84 15.68 -5.51
CA SER A 569 8.45 14.35 -5.43
C SER A 569 9.83 14.42 -4.78
N LEU A 570 10.00 13.70 -3.68
CA LEU A 570 11.21 13.59 -2.87
C LEU A 570 12.18 12.49 -3.36
N ILE A 571 11.87 11.81 -4.47
CA ILE A 571 12.75 10.78 -5.04
C ILE A 571 14.10 11.42 -5.38
N ALA A 572 15.17 10.83 -4.84
CA ALA A 572 16.54 11.10 -5.25
C ALA A 572 16.69 10.59 -6.68
N VAL A 573 16.90 11.52 -7.59
CA VAL A 573 17.32 11.24 -8.96
C VAL A 573 18.83 11.19 -8.90
N ASP A 574 19.41 10.02 -9.15
CA ASP A 574 20.86 9.84 -9.10
C ASP A 574 21.47 10.33 -10.43
N GLU A 575 21.66 11.65 -10.57
CA GLU A 575 22.11 12.33 -11.81
C GLU A 575 23.48 11.87 -12.36
N ASN A 576 24.21 11.00 -11.65
CA ASN A 576 25.51 10.47 -12.09
C ASN A 576 25.43 9.13 -12.86
N TYR A 577 24.24 8.65 -13.21
CA TYR A 577 24.13 7.42 -13.99
C TYR A 577 24.31 7.71 -15.49
N GLN A 578 25.56 7.80 -15.94
CA GLN A 578 25.86 7.60 -17.36
C GLN A 578 25.40 6.18 -17.70
N SER A 579 24.44 6.07 -18.64
CA SER A 579 23.95 4.81 -19.17
C SER A 579 25.07 4.08 -19.91
N GLY A 580 25.89 3.36 -19.15
CA GLY A 580 26.69 2.25 -19.66
C GLY A 580 25.73 1.19 -20.17
N THR A 581 25.97 0.73 -21.39
CA THR A 581 25.28 -0.38 -22.05
C THR A 581 25.14 -1.61 -21.16
N PHE A 582 23.92 -1.92 -20.74
CA PHE A 582 23.60 -3.20 -20.16
C PHE A 582 22.84 -4.04 -21.19
N GLY A 583 23.57 -4.97 -21.83
CA GLY A 583 22.98 -6.02 -22.63
C GLY A 583 22.16 -6.94 -21.72
N GLN A 584 21.03 -7.41 -22.25
CA GLN A 584 20.19 -8.53 -21.80
C GLN A 584 19.85 -8.76 -20.32
N ASP A 585 20.36 -8.05 -19.31
CA ASP A 585 20.13 -8.30 -17.86
C ASP A 585 19.96 -7.04 -17.00
N VAL A 586 19.46 -5.97 -17.62
CA VAL A 586 19.25 -4.66 -16.96
C VAL A 586 18.43 -4.75 -15.66
N VAL A 587 17.41 -5.61 -15.56
CA VAL A 587 16.53 -5.66 -14.38
C VAL A 587 17.02 -6.60 -13.28
N ALA A 588 17.66 -7.72 -13.64
CA ALA A 588 18.42 -8.52 -12.67
C ALA A 588 19.54 -7.66 -12.07
N ALA A 589 20.21 -6.83 -12.88
CA ALA A 589 21.17 -5.84 -12.42
C ALA A 589 20.56 -4.75 -11.52
N PHE A 590 19.34 -4.25 -11.78
CA PHE A 590 18.68 -3.29 -10.87
C PHE A 590 18.26 -3.91 -9.55
N ALA A 591 17.65 -5.10 -9.56
CA ALA A 591 17.34 -5.82 -8.34
C ALA A 591 18.62 -6.13 -7.55
N THR A 592 19.69 -6.54 -8.25
CA THR A 592 21.02 -6.81 -7.70
C THR A 592 21.65 -5.54 -7.09
N ASN A 593 21.63 -4.42 -7.82
CA ASN A 593 22.11 -3.13 -7.35
C ASN A 593 21.30 -2.63 -6.15
N LYS A 594 19.98 -2.80 -6.18
CA LYS A 594 19.10 -2.39 -5.09
C LYS A 594 19.31 -3.24 -3.84
N LEU A 595 19.53 -4.55 -3.99
CA LEU A 595 19.95 -5.42 -2.90
C LEU A 595 21.32 -5.00 -2.36
N ALA A 596 22.29 -4.71 -3.22
CA ALA A 596 23.63 -4.26 -2.82
C ALA A 596 23.60 -2.92 -2.06
N GLN A 597 22.80 -1.95 -2.52
CA GLN A 597 22.53 -0.68 -1.83
C GLN A 597 21.90 -0.86 -0.45
N ASN A 598 21.16 -1.95 -0.24
CA ASN A 598 20.57 -2.32 1.05
C ASN A 598 21.52 -3.18 1.91
N GLY A 599 22.81 -3.22 1.58
CA GLY A 599 23.85 -3.86 2.38
C GLY A 599 24.02 -5.37 2.16
N HIS A 600 23.40 -5.95 1.12
CA HIS A 600 23.64 -7.34 0.76
C HIS A 600 24.91 -7.50 -0.08
N ASN A 601 25.70 -8.54 0.18
CA ASN A 601 26.80 -8.94 -0.68
C ASN A 601 26.26 -9.84 -1.78
N ILE A 602 26.40 -9.44 -3.04
CA ILE A 602 25.85 -10.16 -4.18
C ILE A 602 26.96 -10.75 -5.03
N THR A 603 26.85 -12.03 -5.35
CA THR A 603 27.69 -12.69 -6.36
C THR A 603 26.85 -12.89 -7.61
N LEU A 604 27.21 -12.21 -8.69
CA LEU A 604 26.55 -12.31 -9.98
C LEU A 604 27.31 -13.28 -10.88
N PHE A 605 26.66 -14.36 -11.28
CA PHE A 605 27.19 -15.31 -12.24
C PHE A 605 26.68 -14.95 -13.64
N GLN A 606 27.59 -14.63 -14.57
CA GLN A 606 27.21 -14.25 -15.92
C GLN A 606 28.13 -14.85 -16.99
N ALA A 607 27.53 -15.12 -18.16
CA ALA A 607 28.21 -15.60 -19.34
C ALA A 607 27.98 -14.60 -20.49
N ASP A 608 28.83 -13.58 -20.60
CA ASP A 608 28.71 -12.51 -21.61
C ASP A 608 30.03 -12.27 -22.36
N GLU A 609 29.93 -11.68 -23.55
CA GLU A 609 31.07 -11.32 -24.41
C GLU A 609 31.94 -10.22 -23.80
N LYS A 610 31.34 -9.35 -22.96
CA LYS A 610 32.05 -8.29 -22.23
C LYS A 610 31.62 -8.30 -20.76
N PRO A 611 32.57 -8.31 -19.81
CA PRO A 611 32.23 -8.20 -18.40
C PRO A 611 31.55 -6.87 -18.10
N LEU A 612 30.62 -6.88 -17.16
CA LEU A 612 29.96 -5.68 -16.68
C LEU A 612 31.00 -4.77 -16.01
N THR A 613 30.99 -3.50 -16.37
CA THR A 613 31.86 -2.47 -15.76
C THR A 613 31.00 -1.55 -14.90
N HIS A 614 31.54 -1.06 -13.78
CA HIS A 614 30.87 -0.14 -12.84
C HIS A 614 29.74 -0.76 -11.98
N LEU A 615 30.03 -1.89 -11.33
CA LEU A 615 29.13 -2.45 -10.30
C LEU A 615 29.42 -1.82 -8.93
N GLY A 616 28.39 -1.75 -8.07
CA GLY A 616 28.51 -1.21 -6.72
C GLY A 616 29.51 -2.00 -5.85
N PRO A 617 30.03 -1.42 -4.75
CA PRO A 617 31.12 -2.00 -3.96
C PRO A 617 30.82 -3.37 -3.32
N ASN A 618 29.54 -3.74 -3.21
CA ASN A 618 29.09 -5.02 -2.62
C ASN A 618 28.72 -6.08 -3.68
N ILE A 619 29.12 -5.90 -4.94
CA ILE A 619 28.82 -6.84 -6.03
C ILE A 619 30.11 -7.44 -6.55
N THR A 620 30.20 -8.76 -6.48
CA THR A 620 31.28 -9.57 -7.07
C THR A 620 30.75 -10.27 -8.32
N THR A 621 31.47 -10.22 -9.44
CA THR A 621 31.11 -10.96 -10.65
C THR A 621 31.97 -12.19 -10.84
N ILE A 622 31.36 -13.27 -11.30
CA ILE A 622 32.03 -14.44 -11.86
C ILE A 622 31.72 -14.45 -13.35
N ASP A 623 32.63 -13.86 -14.13
CA ASP A 623 32.45 -13.64 -15.56
C ASP A 623 33.00 -14.82 -16.37
N ILE A 624 32.16 -15.46 -17.18
CA ILE A 624 32.61 -16.47 -18.14
C ILE A 624 32.49 -15.92 -19.55
N VAL A 625 33.65 -15.79 -20.22
CA VAL A 625 33.69 -15.33 -21.62
C VAL A 625 33.21 -16.46 -22.51
N SER A 626 32.07 -16.25 -23.18
CA SER A 626 31.53 -17.23 -24.12
C SER A 626 32.00 -16.95 -25.56
N PRO A 627 32.50 -17.96 -26.31
CA PRO A 627 32.83 -17.80 -27.71
C PRO A 627 31.56 -17.63 -28.57
N ASN A 628 31.49 -16.51 -29.28
CA ASN A 628 30.31 -16.04 -30.00
C ASN A 628 30.14 -16.72 -31.37
N GLU A 629 29.77 -18.00 -31.41
CA GLU A 629 29.34 -18.65 -32.65
C GLU A 629 27.82 -18.51 -32.85
N ARG A 630 27.38 -17.31 -33.26
CA ARG A 630 25.97 -17.11 -33.66
C ARG A 630 25.72 -17.78 -35.01
N SER A 631 24.94 -18.86 -34.99
CA SER A 631 24.55 -19.56 -36.21
C SER A 631 23.64 -18.69 -37.10
N ILE A 632 24.13 -18.31 -38.28
CA ILE A 632 23.33 -17.65 -39.33
C ILE A 632 22.11 -18.50 -39.71
N GLU A 633 22.21 -19.83 -39.59
CA GLU A 633 21.10 -20.75 -39.88
C GLU A 633 19.96 -20.62 -38.86
N PHE A 634 20.29 -20.39 -37.59
CA PHE A 634 19.30 -20.10 -36.56
C PHE A 634 18.64 -18.74 -36.79
N ALA A 635 19.42 -17.71 -37.15
CA ALA A 635 18.88 -16.39 -37.50
C ALA A 635 17.88 -16.48 -38.66
N LYS A 636 18.16 -17.27 -39.70
CA LYS A 636 17.22 -17.54 -40.81
C LYS A 636 15.91 -18.16 -40.32
N LYS A 637 16.01 -19.17 -39.45
CA LYS A 637 14.87 -19.86 -38.86
C LYS A 637 13.93 -18.90 -38.11
N LEU A 638 14.47 -17.94 -37.35
CA LEU A 638 13.68 -16.95 -36.59
C LEU A 638 12.75 -16.08 -37.46
N PHE A 639 13.12 -15.83 -38.72
CA PHE A 639 12.31 -15.05 -39.65
C PHE A 639 11.22 -15.89 -40.34
N THR A 640 11.38 -17.21 -40.43
CA THR A 640 10.48 -18.09 -41.19
C THR A 640 9.56 -18.96 -40.33
N MET A 641 9.76 -19.00 -39.01
CA MET A 641 8.95 -19.84 -38.10
C MET A 641 8.08 -19.03 -37.14
N SER A 642 6.96 -19.63 -36.76
CA SER A 642 6.16 -19.24 -35.59
C SER A 642 6.60 -20.03 -34.36
N PHE A 643 6.76 -19.33 -33.24
CA PHE A 643 7.22 -19.91 -31.99
C PHE A 643 6.02 -20.40 -31.19
N HIS A 644 6.00 -21.68 -30.82
CA HIS A 644 4.93 -22.34 -30.07
C HIS A 644 5.51 -23.24 -28.98
N GLY A 645 4.72 -23.65 -27.99
CA GLY A 645 5.16 -24.48 -26.86
C GLY A 645 5.93 -25.76 -27.26
N PHE A 646 5.56 -26.42 -28.36
CA PHE A 646 6.27 -27.58 -28.89
C PHE A 646 7.73 -27.33 -29.29
N MET A 647 8.09 -26.08 -29.60
CA MET A 647 9.45 -25.70 -29.98
C MET A 647 10.40 -25.54 -28.78
N LEU A 648 9.88 -25.53 -27.55
CA LEU A 648 10.67 -25.31 -26.33
C LEU A 648 11.76 -26.38 -26.15
N GLY A 649 11.47 -27.64 -26.45
CA GLY A 649 12.46 -28.72 -26.34
C GLY A 649 13.73 -28.46 -27.16
N GLY A 650 13.59 -27.89 -28.36
CA GLY A 650 14.73 -27.51 -29.19
C GLY A 650 15.54 -26.34 -28.64
N VAL A 651 14.89 -25.37 -27.97
CA VAL A 651 15.58 -24.23 -27.35
C VAL A 651 16.39 -24.66 -26.13
N PHE A 652 15.83 -25.52 -25.28
CA PHE A 652 16.55 -26.07 -24.12
C PHE A 652 17.75 -26.92 -24.55
N HIS A 653 17.59 -27.78 -25.56
CA HIS A 653 18.69 -28.59 -26.10
C HIS A 653 19.84 -27.72 -26.66
N TRP A 654 19.50 -26.60 -27.30
CA TRP A 654 20.50 -25.64 -27.77
C TRP A 654 21.23 -24.96 -26.61
N GLY A 655 20.51 -24.47 -25.60
CA GLY A 655 21.09 -23.86 -24.40
C GLY A 655 22.03 -24.82 -23.65
N GLU A 656 21.66 -26.10 -23.57
CA GLU A 656 22.50 -27.16 -23.03
C GLU A 656 23.79 -27.36 -23.83
N SER A 657 23.70 -27.43 -25.15
CA SER A 657 24.88 -27.60 -26.01
C SER A 657 25.89 -26.45 -25.83
N HIS A 658 25.38 -25.24 -25.59
CA HIS A 658 26.19 -24.08 -25.27
C HIS A 658 26.79 -24.18 -23.85
N PHE A 659 25.98 -24.56 -22.87
CA PHE A 659 26.40 -24.75 -21.48
C PHE A 659 27.50 -25.82 -21.34
N HIS A 660 27.39 -26.94 -22.06
CA HIS A 660 28.37 -28.01 -22.02
C HIS A 660 29.77 -27.51 -22.40
N LYS A 661 29.88 -26.80 -23.53
CA LYS A 661 31.13 -26.16 -23.97
C LYS A 661 31.62 -25.12 -22.96
N LEU A 662 30.70 -24.37 -22.35
CA LEU A 662 31.02 -23.32 -21.40
C LEU A 662 31.59 -23.89 -20.09
N TYR A 663 31.00 -24.99 -19.60
CA TYR A 663 31.44 -25.72 -18.41
C TYR A 663 32.81 -26.36 -18.60
N GLU A 664 33.04 -27.09 -19.70
CA GLU A 664 34.33 -27.73 -20.00
C GLU A 664 35.50 -26.74 -20.02
N ASN A 665 35.27 -25.53 -20.53
CA ASN A 665 36.31 -24.50 -20.64
C ASN A 665 36.52 -23.66 -19.36
N ASN A 666 35.66 -23.81 -18.34
CA ASN A 666 35.67 -22.94 -17.15
C ASN A 666 35.45 -23.71 -15.84
N ALA A 667 35.82 -24.99 -15.78
CA ALA A 667 35.55 -25.89 -14.64
C ALA A 667 36.00 -25.32 -13.28
N ASP A 668 37.13 -24.60 -13.22
CA ASP A 668 37.65 -23.97 -12.00
C ASP A 668 36.68 -22.92 -11.42
N LYS A 669 36.07 -22.09 -12.28
CA LYS A 669 35.08 -21.07 -11.85
C LYS A 669 33.78 -21.71 -11.36
N PHE A 670 33.36 -22.82 -11.97
CA PHE A 670 32.22 -23.57 -11.47
C PHE A 670 32.52 -24.24 -10.13
N SER A 671 33.75 -24.72 -9.92
CA SER A 671 34.18 -25.24 -8.63
C SER A 671 34.17 -24.17 -7.54
N GLU A 672 34.57 -22.94 -7.85
CA GLU A 672 34.42 -21.80 -6.94
C GLU A 672 32.96 -21.58 -6.52
N ILE A 673 32.01 -21.63 -7.47
CA ILE A 673 30.58 -21.52 -7.19
C ILE A 673 30.12 -22.64 -6.25
N PHE A 674 30.47 -23.89 -6.57
CA PHE A 674 30.06 -25.05 -5.78
C PHE A 674 30.65 -25.04 -4.37
N LEU A 675 31.91 -24.63 -4.20
CA LEU A 675 32.56 -24.60 -2.88
C LEU A 675 32.08 -23.44 -2.00
N THR A 676 31.55 -22.37 -2.60
CA THR A 676 31.09 -21.20 -1.88
C THR A 676 29.71 -21.44 -1.24
N LYS A 677 29.59 -21.10 0.05
CA LYS A 677 28.31 -21.14 0.76
C LYS A 677 27.56 -19.83 0.60
N TYR A 678 26.34 -19.90 0.07
CA TYR A 678 25.45 -18.74 -0.11
C TYR A 678 24.27 -18.75 0.86
N ASP A 679 23.79 -17.56 1.22
CA ASP A 679 22.58 -17.37 2.05
C ASP A 679 21.28 -17.60 1.26
N LEU A 680 21.27 -17.28 -0.03
CA LEU A 680 20.16 -17.44 -0.96
C LEU A 680 20.70 -17.49 -2.40
N VAL A 681 20.11 -18.35 -3.23
CA VAL A 681 20.35 -18.36 -4.69
C VAL A 681 19.11 -17.86 -5.40
N ILE A 682 19.26 -16.97 -6.37
CA ILE A 682 18.16 -16.53 -7.24
C ILE A 682 18.42 -17.12 -8.62
N VAL A 683 17.44 -17.87 -9.15
CA VAL A 683 17.57 -18.63 -10.38
C VAL A 683 16.62 -18.08 -11.43
N ASP A 684 17.13 -17.86 -12.64
CA ASP A 684 16.29 -17.52 -13.79
C ASP A 684 15.45 -18.75 -14.21
N GLU A 685 14.15 -18.54 -14.38
CA GLU A 685 13.21 -19.56 -14.82
C GLU A 685 13.42 -19.98 -16.30
N LEU A 686 13.88 -19.05 -17.15
CA LEU A 686 13.79 -19.18 -18.61
C LEU A 686 15.11 -19.68 -19.21
N PHE A 687 15.00 -20.79 -19.95
CA PHE A 687 16.09 -21.41 -20.71
C PHE A 687 17.37 -21.70 -19.90
N SER A 688 17.26 -21.76 -18.56
CA SER A 688 18.39 -21.80 -17.62
C SER A 688 18.41 -23.07 -16.77
N LEU A 689 18.23 -24.23 -17.42
CA LEU A 689 18.21 -25.53 -16.73
C LEU A 689 19.47 -25.79 -15.89
N HIS A 690 20.63 -25.37 -16.40
CA HIS A 690 21.90 -25.47 -15.66
C HIS A 690 21.88 -24.68 -14.35
N ALA A 691 21.30 -23.48 -14.33
CA ALA A 691 21.17 -22.68 -13.11
C ALA A 691 20.26 -23.37 -12.08
N MET A 692 19.18 -24.03 -12.53
CA MET A 692 18.31 -24.82 -11.65
C MET A 692 19.03 -26.02 -11.03
N VAL A 693 19.82 -26.76 -11.83
CA VAL A 693 20.61 -27.90 -11.33
C VAL A 693 21.72 -27.44 -10.37
N ILE A 694 22.39 -26.32 -10.67
CA ILE A 694 23.39 -25.71 -9.77
C ILE A 694 22.75 -25.34 -8.43
N ALA A 695 21.55 -24.75 -8.42
CA ALA A 695 20.85 -24.41 -7.19
C ALA A 695 20.48 -25.66 -6.36
N GLU A 696 20.11 -26.78 -7.01
CA GLU A 696 19.91 -28.07 -6.32
C GLU A 696 21.21 -28.65 -5.74
N ILE A 697 22.33 -28.53 -6.46
CA ILE A 697 23.64 -28.93 -5.94
C ILE A 697 23.98 -28.11 -4.70
N LEU A 698 23.86 -26.78 -4.75
CA LEU A 698 24.13 -25.89 -3.62
C LEU A 698 23.20 -26.16 -2.43
N LYS A 699 21.92 -26.47 -2.69
CA LYS A 699 20.99 -26.91 -1.66
C LYS A 699 21.44 -28.21 -1.00
N LYS A 700 21.83 -29.22 -1.79
CA LYS A 700 22.28 -30.53 -1.29
C LYS A 700 23.58 -30.44 -0.50
N MET A 701 24.54 -29.61 -0.93
CA MET A 701 25.85 -29.49 -0.30
C MET A 701 25.85 -28.57 0.93
N HIS A 702 25.14 -27.43 0.86
CA HIS A 702 25.23 -26.36 1.86
C HIS A 702 23.93 -26.05 2.59
N GLY A 703 22.82 -26.71 2.21
CA GLY A 703 21.49 -26.35 2.70
C GLY A 703 21.00 -24.99 2.21
N THR A 704 21.56 -24.46 1.12
CA THR A 704 21.22 -23.14 0.58
C THR A 704 19.86 -23.17 -0.13
N PRO A 705 18.88 -22.32 0.27
CA PRO A 705 17.60 -22.21 -0.38
C PRO A 705 17.73 -21.41 -1.66
N TYR A 706 16.73 -21.55 -2.53
CA TYR A 706 16.66 -20.80 -3.78
C TYR A 706 15.28 -20.16 -3.99
N SER A 707 15.28 -19.07 -4.74
CA SER A 707 14.08 -18.39 -5.26
C SER A 707 14.12 -18.37 -6.78
N ILE A 708 12.95 -18.35 -7.40
CA ILE A 708 12.82 -18.30 -8.85
C ILE A 708 12.49 -16.87 -9.26
N TYR A 709 13.24 -16.36 -10.23
CA TYR A 709 13.02 -15.08 -10.87
C TYR A 709 12.66 -15.32 -12.34
N SER A 710 11.48 -14.88 -12.74
CA SER A 710 11.06 -14.87 -14.13
C SER A 710 11.38 -13.50 -14.73
N PRO A 711 12.34 -13.40 -15.67
CA PRO A 711 12.67 -12.14 -16.35
C PRO A 711 11.56 -11.69 -17.31
N THR A 712 10.50 -12.48 -17.41
CA THR A 712 9.31 -12.18 -18.19
C THR A 712 8.05 -12.72 -17.52
N HIS A 713 6.96 -12.87 -18.29
CA HIS A 713 5.76 -13.57 -17.83
C HIS A 713 6.13 -14.98 -17.30
N HIS A 714 5.35 -15.52 -16.37
CA HIS A 714 5.58 -16.88 -15.86
C HIS A 714 5.17 -17.93 -16.91
N THR A 715 5.90 -19.04 -17.03
CA THR A 715 5.49 -20.17 -17.88
C THR A 715 4.18 -20.79 -17.39
N ALA A 716 3.36 -21.34 -18.28
CA ALA A 716 2.15 -22.08 -17.91
C ALA A 716 2.47 -23.20 -16.91
N PHE A 717 3.61 -23.86 -17.11
CA PHE A 717 4.11 -24.90 -16.22
C PHE A 717 4.40 -24.39 -14.80
N LEU A 718 5.10 -23.27 -14.65
CA LEU A 718 5.31 -22.62 -13.35
C LEU A 718 3.98 -22.19 -12.73
N GLN A 719 3.09 -21.59 -13.54
CA GLN A 719 1.79 -21.12 -13.08
C GLN A 719 0.89 -22.24 -12.55
N ASP A 720 0.97 -23.45 -13.08
CA ASP A 720 0.19 -24.59 -12.61
C ASP A 720 0.63 -25.12 -11.26
N LEU A 721 1.96 -25.18 -11.06
CA LEU A 721 2.59 -25.65 -9.83
C LEU A 721 2.51 -24.62 -8.70
N THR A 722 2.39 -23.34 -9.04
CA THR A 722 2.24 -22.23 -8.08
C THR A 722 0.78 -21.79 -7.90
N GLY A 723 -0.16 -22.34 -8.67
CA GLY A 723 -1.61 -22.06 -8.55
C GLY A 723 -2.05 -20.72 -9.11
N LEU A 724 -1.25 -20.14 -10.02
CA LEU A 724 -1.50 -18.89 -10.74
C LEU A 724 -2.37 -19.08 -11.99
N GLY A 725 -2.32 -20.24 -12.65
CA GLY A 725 -2.74 -20.38 -14.06
C GLY A 725 -3.74 -21.49 -14.41
N ARG A 726 -4.42 -22.11 -13.43
CA ARG A 726 -5.29 -23.30 -13.65
C ARG A 726 -6.56 -23.07 -14.49
N THR A 727 -6.65 -21.99 -15.24
CA THR A 727 -7.73 -21.76 -16.22
C THR A 727 -7.10 -21.46 -17.57
N TYR A 728 -6.56 -22.49 -18.23
CA TYR A 728 -5.84 -22.36 -19.51
C TYR A 728 -6.64 -21.68 -20.64
N GLY A 729 -7.97 -21.62 -20.53
CA GLY A 729 -8.84 -20.92 -21.46
C GLY A 729 -9.25 -19.50 -21.04
N ALA A 730 -8.83 -18.99 -19.88
CA ALA A 730 -9.13 -17.62 -19.44
C ALA A 730 -8.01 -16.63 -19.76
N TYR A 731 -6.82 -17.15 -20.00
CA TYR A 731 -5.56 -16.43 -20.16
C TYR A 731 -4.94 -16.81 -21.50
N MET A 732 -4.07 -15.96 -22.04
CA MET A 732 -3.32 -16.26 -23.27
C MET A 732 -2.02 -16.96 -22.92
N GLY A 733 -1.69 -18.04 -23.60
CA GLY A 733 -0.40 -18.72 -23.44
C GLY A 733 0.77 -17.81 -23.75
N MET A 734 1.89 -17.98 -23.04
CA MET A 734 3.12 -17.19 -23.25
C MET A 734 3.64 -17.33 -24.69
N PHE A 735 3.66 -18.57 -25.20
CA PHE A 735 4.16 -18.89 -26.54
C PHE A 735 3.04 -18.95 -27.58
N THR A 736 2.19 -17.93 -27.57
CA THR A 736 1.08 -17.80 -28.52
C THR A 736 1.55 -17.45 -29.93
N GLY A 737 0.78 -17.86 -30.95
CA GLY A 737 1.07 -17.53 -32.34
C GLY A 737 1.04 -16.02 -32.63
N PHE A 738 1.74 -15.60 -33.69
CA PHE A 738 1.82 -14.19 -34.08
C PHE A 738 0.44 -13.60 -34.42
N PRO A 739 0.17 -12.36 -34.00
CA PRO A 739 -1.05 -11.68 -34.41
C PRO A 739 -0.99 -11.32 -35.91
N GLU A 740 -2.01 -11.71 -36.67
CA GLU A 740 -2.11 -11.40 -38.10
C GLU A 740 -2.53 -9.94 -38.36
N SER A 741 -3.26 -9.33 -37.42
CA SER A 741 -3.76 -7.96 -37.53
C SER A 741 -4.11 -7.38 -36.16
N PHE A 742 -4.48 -6.09 -36.12
CA PHE A 742 -4.98 -5.43 -34.91
C PHE A 742 -6.20 -6.12 -34.27
N GLU A 743 -7.04 -6.78 -35.07
CA GLU A 743 -8.23 -7.47 -34.56
C GLU A 743 -7.92 -8.81 -33.89
N ASP A 744 -6.69 -9.31 -34.06
CA ASP A 744 -6.17 -10.53 -33.47
C ASP A 744 -5.71 -10.32 -32.01
N ARG A 745 -6.65 -9.80 -31.21
CA ARG A 745 -6.51 -9.66 -29.75
C ARG A 745 -7.25 -10.79 -29.05
N TYR A 746 -6.64 -11.33 -28.00
CA TYR A 746 -7.22 -12.41 -27.20
C TYR A 746 -8.51 -11.96 -26.51
N LYS A 747 -9.61 -12.72 -26.69
CA LYS A 747 -10.88 -12.49 -26.03
C LYS A 747 -11.35 -13.76 -25.31
N PRO A 748 -11.34 -13.79 -23.96
CA PRO A 748 -11.82 -14.94 -23.19
C PRO A 748 -13.27 -15.35 -23.52
N SER A 749 -14.10 -14.44 -24.04
CA SER A 749 -15.47 -14.74 -24.46
C SER A 749 -15.56 -15.62 -25.73
N ARG A 750 -14.53 -15.63 -26.58
CA ARG A 750 -14.49 -16.43 -27.83
C ARG A 750 -13.98 -17.84 -27.56
N PHE A 751 -14.75 -18.85 -27.95
CA PHE A 751 -14.37 -20.26 -27.78
C PHE A 751 -13.06 -20.62 -28.49
N SER A 752 -12.83 -20.11 -29.71
CA SER A 752 -11.60 -20.33 -30.47
C SER A 752 -10.35 -19.89 -29.70
N ASP A 753 -10.40 -18.71 -29.08
CA ASP A 753 -9.29 -18.12 -28.34
C ASP A 753 -9.01 -18.95 -27.08
N ARG A 754 -10.08 -19.38 -26.38
CA ARG A 754 -9.95 -20.28 -25.23
C ARG A 754 -9.35 -21.64 -25.61
N LEU A 755 -9.78 -22.22 -26.73
CA LEU A 755 -9.27 -23.50 -27.21
C LEU A 755 -7.80 -23.40 -27.63
N SER A 756 -7.43 -22.35 -28.37
CA SER A 756 -6.04 -22.11 -28.76
C SER A 756 -5.14 -21.99 -27.54
N SER A 757 -5.54 -21.19 -26.56
CA SER A 757 -4.74 -21.02 -25.34
C SER A 757 -4.67 -22.27 -24.48
N PHE A 758 -5.76 -23.05 -24.42
CA PHE A 758 -5.76 -24.36 -23.79
C PHE A 758 -4.72 -25.29 -24.43
N LEU A 759 -4.70 -25.38 -25.77
CA LEU A 759 -3.74 -26.22 -26.48
C LEU A 759 -2.30 -25.72 -26.33
N GLU A 760 -2.06 -24.41 -26.41
CA GLU A 760 -0.75 -23.80 -26.23
C GLU A 760 -0.19 -24.09 -24.83
N SER A 761 -0.97 -23.80 -23.79
CA SER A 761 -0.57 -24.01 -22.40
C SER A 761 -0.39 -25.49 -22.07
N THR A 762 -1.28 -26.36 -22.57
CA THR A 762 -1.16 -27.81 -22.38
C THR A 762 0.11 -28.34 -23.07
N SER A 763 0.41 -27.86 -24.29
CA SER A 763 1.63 -28.26 -25.00
C SER A 763 2.89 -27.86 -24.24
N GLU A 764 2.90 -26.65 -23.67
CA GLU A 764 4.00 -26.15 -22.86
C GLU A 764 4.22 -27.01 -21.60
N VAL A 765 3.15 -27.33 -20.86
CA VAL A 765 3.20 -28.19 -19.67
C VAL A 765 3.73 -29.59 -20.02
N ILE A 766 3.23 -30.19 -21.11
CA ILE A 766 3.69 -31.52 -21.56
C ILE A 766 5.17 -31.48 -21.94
N VAL A 767 5.60 -30.47 -22.70
CA VAL A 767 6.99 -30.36 -23.14
C VAL A 767 7.92 -30.16 -21.94
N MET A 768 7.58 -29.25 -21.03
CA MET A 768 8.36 -28.96 -19.82
C MET A 768 8.47 -30.17 -18.88
N ASN A 769 7.36 -30.88 -18.66
CA ASN A 769 7.30 -31.96 -17.69
C ASN A 769 7.79 -33.31 -18.23
N ASN A 770 7.56 -33.59 -19.52
CA ASN A 770 7.78 -34.92 -20.08
C ASN A 770 8.88 -34.98 -21.13
N ILE A 771 9.10 -33.92 -21.92
CA ILE A 771 10.04 -33.96 -23.05
C ILE A 771 11.42 -33.45 -22.64
N ILE A 772 11.51 -32.26 -22.04
CA ILE A 772 12.80 -31.66 -21.65
C ILE A 772 13.60 -32.56 -20.70
N PRO A 773 13.02 -33.20 -19.66
CA PRO A 773 13.76 -34.12 -18.79
C PRO A 773 14.37 -35.32 -19.52
N LEU A 774 13.78 -35.76 -20.64
CA LEU A 774 14.30 -36.87 -21.44
C LEU A 774 15.41 -36.43 -22.40
N LEU A 775 15.44 -35.15 -22.79
CA LEU A 775 16.40 -34.62 -23.76
C LEU A 775 17.67 -34.08 -23.11
N THR A 776 17.61 -33.73 -21.82
CA THR A 776 18.70 -33.05 -21.13
C THR A 776 19.74 -33.98 -20.52
N LYS A 777 21.01 -33.62 -20.68
CA LYS A 777 22.18 -34.22 -20.00
C LYS A 777 22.83 -33.29 -18.99
N VAL A 778 22.25 -32.12 -18.71
CA VAL A 778 22.80 -31.15 -17.75
C VAL A 778 23.11 -31.77 -16.37
N PRO A 779 22.23 -32.62 -15.77
CA PRO A 779 22.56 -33.30 -14.52
C PRO A 779 23.79 -34.22 -14.64
N GLU A 780 23.95 -34.92 -15.76
CA GLU A 780 25.10 -35.79 -16.02
C GLU A 780 26.39 -34.95 -16.16
N ILE A 781 26.34 -33.85 -16.92
CA ILE A 781 27.46 -32.93 -17.12
C ILE A 781 27.98 -32.39 -15.78
N LEU A 782 27.06 -32.08 -14.85
CA LEU A 782 27.38 -31.55 -13.52
C LEU A 782 27.58 -32.63 -12.45
N SER A 783 27.63 -33.92 -12.82
CA SER A 783 27.78 -35.05 -11.89
C SER A 783 26.73 -35.06 -10.76
N PHE A 784 25.48 -34.72 -11.08
CA PHE A 784 24.36 -34.73 -10.14
C PHE A 784 23.65 -36.10 -10.15
N ASP A 785 23.95 -36.93 -9.14
CA ASP A 785 23.49 -38.34 -9.06
C ASP A 785 21.97 -38.58 -8.97
N LYS A 786 21.14 -37.54 -8.81
CA LYS A 786 19.67 -37.66 -8.73
C LYS A 786 19.03 -37.26 -10.05
N GLU A 787 17.96 -37.98 -10.44
CA GLU A 787 17.05 -37.53 -11.51
C GLU A 787 16.49 -36.15 -11.14
N PHE A 788 16.92 -35.10 -11.85
CA PHE A 788 16.39 -33.75 -11.67
C PHE A 788 14.94 -33.69 -12.17
N LYS A 789 14.02 -33.27 -11.29
CA LYS A 789 12.59 -33.11 -11.62
C LYS A 789 12.20 -31.65 -11.50
N PHE A 790 11.77 -31.06 -12.61
CA PHE A 790 11.28 -29.68 -12.63
C PHE A 790 10.14 -29.43 -11.65
N THR A 791 9.22 -30.38 -11.51
CA THR A 791 8.10 -30.29 -10.57
C THR A 791 8.57 -30.18 -9.13
N GLU A 792 9.58 -30.96 -8.75
CA GLU A 792 10.18 -30.91 -7.41
C GLU A 792 10.95 -29.61 -7.20
N PHE A 793 11.77 -29.20 -8.18
CA PHE A 793 12.54 -27.94 -8.11
C PHE A 793 11.62 -26.74 -7.92
N ILE A 794 10.63 -26.58 -8.79
CA ILE A 794 9.67 -25.48 -8.69
C ILE A 794 8.92 -25.58 -7.37
N SER A 795 8.36 -26.73 -7.03
CA SER A 795 7.62 -26.89 -5.77
C SER A 795 8.49 -26.68 -4.52
N ASN A 796 9.81 -26.70 -4.62
CA ASN A 796 10.72 -26.48 -3.50
C ASN A 796 11.26 -25.04 -3.41
N ALA A 797 10.97 -24.18 -4.39
CA ALA A 797 11.36 -22.78 -4.35
C ALA A 797 10.64 -22.03 -3.22
N TRP A 798 11.36 -21.09 -2.59
CA TRP A 798 10.85 -20.31 -1.48
C TRP A 798 9.93 -19.16 -1.90
N ILE A 799 10.30 -18.46 -2.97
CA ILE A 799 9.61 -17.29 -3.50
C ILE A 799 9.69 -17.33 -5.02
N TYR A 800 8.65 -16.78 -5.65
CA TYR A 800 8.55 -16.55 -7.09
C TYR A 800 8.45 -15.06 -7.37
N MET A 801 9.35 -14.55 -8.21
CA MET A 801 9.38 -13.15 -8.62
C MET A 801 9.15 -13.06 -10.12
N SER A 802 8.43 -12.04 -10.58
CA SER A 802 8.29 -11.75 -12.01
C SER A 802 8.66 -10.31 -12.33
N ASP A 803 9.34 -10.14 -13.45
CA ASP A 803 9.60 -8.83 -14.07
C ASP A 803 8.46 -8.35 -14.98
N HIS A 804 7.43 -9.17 -15.16
CA HIS A 804 6.30 -8.85 -16.03
C HIS A 804 5.44 -7.70 -15.46
N PHE A 805 4.53 -7.17 -16.29
CA PHE A 805 3.54 -6.20 -15.87
C PHE A 805 2.59 -6.79 -14.82
N ASP A 806 2.74 -6.39 -13.56
CA ASP A 806 1.97 -6.96 -12.44
C ASP A 806 0.52 -6.48 -12.41
N ARG A 807 0.29 -5.23 -12.84
CA ARG A 807 -1.01 -4.55 -12.73
C ARG A 807 -1.77 -4.39 -14.05
N ILE A 808 -1.07 -4.63 -15.14
CA ILE A 808 -1.56 -4.36 -16.50
C ILE A 808 -1.40 -5.60 -17.39
N GLY A 809 -0.71 -6.64 -16.89
CA GLY A 809 -0.76 -7.97 -17.48
C GLY A 809 -2.12 -8.62 -17.26
N GLN A 810 -2.19 -9.91 -17.58
CA GLN A 810 -3.37 -10.71 -17.29
C GLN A 810 -3.52 -10.83 -15.78
N ILE A 811 -4.66 -10.37 -15.25
CA ILE A 811 -4.94 -10.41 -13.81
C ILE A 811 -5.07 -11.87 -13.41
N MET A 812 -4.06 -12.39 -12.74
CA MET A 812 -4.03 -13.76 -12.24
C MET A 812 -4.15 -13.77 -10.72
N PRO A 813 -4.73 -14.83 -10.16
CA PRO A 813 -4.88 -14.91 -8.73
C PRO A 813 -3.52 -15.36 -8.13
N TYR A 814 -2.84 -14.46 -7.39
CA TYR A 814 -1.52 -14.71 -6.80
C TYR A 814 -1.55 -15.42 -5.45
N SER A 815 -0.49 -16.16 -5.14
CA SER A 815 -0.16 -16.67 -3.80
C SER A 815 0.75 -15.68 -3.06
N GLN A 816 0.83 -15.77 -1.73
CA GLN A 816 1.62 -14.81 -0.92
C GLN A 816 3.13 -14.93 -1.13
N ASP A 817 3.60 -16.05 -1.66
CA ASP A 817 4.98 -16.35 -2.05
C ASP A 817 5.33 -15.94 -3.48
N THR A 818 4.35 -15.46 -4.27
CA THR A 818 4.56 -14.91 -5.61
C THR A 818 4.35 -13.40 -5.61
N PHE A 819 5.31 -12.64 -6.14
CA PHE A 819 5.12 -11.20 -6.32
C PHE A 819 5.86 -10.61 -7.52
N GLY A 820 5.32 -9.50 -7.99
CA GLY A 820 5.88 -8.70 -9.05
C GLY A 820 6.96 -7.73 -8.59
N VAL A 821 8.03 -7.62 -9.36
CA VAL A 821 9.04 -6.56 -9.24
C VAL A 821 9.15 -5.73 -10.51
N GLY A 822 8.35 -6.06 -11.52
CA GLY A 822 8.45 -5.52 -12.87
C GLY A 822 7.90 -4.12 -13.08
N SER A 823 7.11 -3.61 -12.14
CA SER A 823 6.44 -2.31 -12.22
C SER A 823 7.35 -1.14 -11.82
N HIS A 824 8.42 -0.92 -12.58
CA HIS A 824 9.38 0.17 -12.33
C HIS A 824 9.87 0.77 -13.65
N CYS A 825 10.18 2.07 -13.62
CA CYS A 825 10.96 2.72 -14.65
C CYS A 825 12.32 3.08 -14.06
N GLU A 826 13.37 3.05 -14.89
CA GLU A 826 14.54 3.87 -14.59
C GLU A 826 14.07 5.30 -14.34
N SER A 827 14.65 5.98 -13.34
CA SER A 827 14.33 7.39 -13.08
C SER A 827 14.47 8.13 -14.39
N ALA A 828 13.35 8.49 -15.01
CA ALA A 828 13.32 9.17 -16.30
C ALA A 828 14.16 10.45 -16.24
N SER A 829 14.34 11.01 -15.06
CA SER A 829 15.19 12.14 -14.75
C SER A 829 16.71 11.91 -14.84
N ASN A 830 17.21 10.66 -14.90
CA ASN A 830 18.61 10.38 -15.28
C ASN A 830 18.83 10.40 -16.81
N VAL A 831 17.75 10.26 -17.59
CA VAL A 831 17.80 10.10 -19.05
C VAL A 831 17.18 11.30 -19.79
N ILE A 832 16.37 12.11 -19.11
CA ILE A 832 15.75 13.34 -19.66
C ILE A 832 16.77 14.50 -19.78
N ASN A 833 18.02 14.35 -19.31
CA ASN A 833 19.04 15.34 -19.62
C ASN A 833 19.47 15.22 -21.10
N LYS A 834 19.28 16.32 -21.86
CA LYS A 834 19.78 16.50 -23.23
C LYS A 834 21.28 16.15 -23.40
N GLU A 835 22.03 16.13 -22.30
CA GLU A 835 23.46 15.83 -22.24
C GLU A 835 23.81 14.33 -22.34
N THR A 836 22.82 13.41 -22.28
CA THR A 836 23.07 11.95 -22.33
C THR A 836 23.06 11.34 -23.73
N LEU A 837 22.51 12.03 -24.73
CA LEU A 837 22.49 11.56 -26.11
C LEU A 837 23.79 11.99 -26.83
N PRO A 838 24.61 11.06 -27.36
CA PRO A 838 25.83 11.42 -28.07
C PRO A 838 25.55 12.37 -29.24
N ALA A 839 26.45 13.32 -29.48
CA ALA A 839 26.28 14.38 -30.49
C ALA A 839 25.88 13.83 -31.87
N GLU A 840 26.43 12.67 -32.26
CA GLU A 840 26.11 12.02 -33.54
C GLU A 840 24.64 11.60 -33.71
N PHE A 841 23.92 11.36 -32.61
CA PHE A 841 22.48 11.04 -32.61
C PHE A 841 21.67 12.30 -32.32
N LEU A 842 22.17 13.20 -31.48
CA LEU A 842 21.48 14.44 -31.13
C LEU A 842 21.23 15.30 -32.37
N ASP A 843 22.26 15.59 -33.18
CA ASP A 843 22.13 16.40 -34.39
C ASP A 843 21.14 15.80 -35.39
N PHE A 844 21.06 14.47 -35.45
CA PHE A 844 20.16 13.75 -36.34
C PHE A 844 18.71 13.80 -35.88
N VAL A 845 18.48 13.66 -34.57
CA VAL A 845 17.14 13.71 -33.96
C VAL A 845 16.60 15.13 -33.88
N GLU A 846 17.46 16.13 -33.66
CA GLU A 846 17.06 17.54 -33.52
C GLU A 846 16.77 18.23 -34.86
N ASP A 847 16.92 17.56 -36.00
CA ASP A 847 16.67 18.13 -37.33
C ASP A 847 15.33 18.91 -37.38
N PRO A 848 15.36 20.24 -37.64
CA PRO A 848 14.17 21.08 -37.60
C PRO A 848 13.20 20.80 -38.75
N LYS A 849 13.64 20.14 -39.82
CA LYS A 849 12.78 19.74 -40.94
C LYS A 849 12.01 18.46 -40.68
N SER A 850 12.33 17.74 -39.60
CA SER A 850 11.68 16.48 -39.28
C SER A 850 10.43 16.67 -38.43
N LYS A 851 9.38 15.90 -38.74
CA LYS A 851 8.18 15.73 -37.91
C LYS A 851 8.48 14.94 -36.61
N GLY A 852 9.62 14.26 -36.57
CA GLY A 852 10.21 13.60 -35.41
C GLY A 852 10.86 12.26 -35.78
N THR A 853 11.10 11.41 -34.78
CA THR A 853 11.99 10.26 -34.90
C THR A 853 11.25 8.94 -34.79
N ILE A 854 11.55 8.02 -35.70
CA ILE A 854 11.17 6.61 -35.64
C ILE A 854 12.42 5.83 -35.24
N TYR A 855 12.39 5.22 -34.06
CA TYR A 855 13.47 4.36 -33.61
C TYR A 855 13.13 2.90 -33.94
N VAL A 856 14.10 2.16 -34.50
CA VAL A 856 13.93 0.79 -34.95
C VAL A 856 14.99 -0.11 -34.31
N ALA A 857 14.59 -1.05 -33.45
CA ALA A 857 15.52 -1.97 -32.81
C ALA A 857 14.90 -3.33 -32.48
N PHE A 858 15.61 -4.40 -32.85
CA PHE A 858 15.15 -5.79 -32.75
C PHE A 858 15.96 -6.61 -31.73
N GLY A 859 16.62 -5.93 -30.79
CA GLY A 859 17.48 -6.54 -29.80
C GLY A 859 18.79 -7.06 -30.38
N SER A 860 19.62 -7.66 -29.51
CA SER A 860 20.95 -8.17 -29.87
C SER A 860 20.91 -9.58 -30.46
N ALA A 861 19.87 -10.36 -30.18
CA ALA A 861 19.75 -11.76 -30.62
C ALA A 861 19.43 -11.91 -32.12
N ILE A 862 18.84 -10.88 -32.74
CA ILE A 862 18.48 -10.91 -34.16
C ILE A 862 19.65 -10.46 -35.01
N VAL A 863 20.04 -11.30 -35.96
CA VAL A 863 21.07 -11.01 -36.98
C VAL A 863 20.37 -10.79 -38.32
N TRP A 864 20.42 -9.56 -38.83
CA TRP A 864 19.71 -9.14 -40.03
C TRP A 864 20.27 -9.73 -41.33
N ASP A 865 21.51 -10.20 -41.32
CA ASP A 865 22.08 -10.93 -42.47
C ASP A 865 21.37 -12.27 -42.72
N GLY A 866 20.69 -12.82 -41.70
CA GLY A 866 19.83 -14.00 -41.83
C GLY A 866 18.40 -13.69 -42.27
N ALA A 867 18.00 -12.42 -42.36
CA ALA A 867 16.65 -12.05 -42.76
C ALA A 867 16.42 -12.32 -44.26
N PRO A 868 15.25 -12.86 -44.67
CA PRO A 868 14.87 -12.96 -46.07
C PRO A 868 14.86 -11.57 -46.75
N ASP A 869 15.22 -11.54 -48.03
CA ASP A 869 15.28 -10.29 -48.80
C ASP A 869 13.96 -9.52 -48.76
N TYR A 870 12.82 -10.21 -48.94
CA TYR A 870 11.50 -9.57 -48.89
C TYR A 870 11.21 -8.82 -47.59
N VAL A 871 11.74 -9.29 -46.43
CA VAL A 871 11.54 -8.63 -45.13
C VAL A 871 12.39 -7.36 -45.06
N ARG A 872 13.67 -7.46 -45.46
CA ARG A 872 14.59 -6.32 -45.46
C ARG A 872 14.12 -5.23 -46.43
N ASP A 873 13.74 -5.63 -47.63
CA ASP A 873 13.29 -4.75 -48.71
C ASP A 873 11.96 -4.09 -48.34
N ALA A 874 11.01 -4.82 -47.75
CA ALA A 874 9.74 -4.24 -47.31
C ALA A 874 9.93 -3.14 -46.25
N LEU A 875 10.80 -3.37 -45.26
CA LEU A 875 11.11 -2.36 -44.23
C LEU A 875 11.88 -1.18 -44.83
N LEU A 876 12.94 -1.45 -45.59
CA LEU A 876 13.77 -0.41 -46.19
C LEU A 876 12.95 0.49 -47.12
N HIS A 877 12.22 -0.08 -48.08
CA HIS A 877 11.43 0.71 -49.03
C HIS A 877 10.30 1.50 -48.35
N ALA A 878 9.75 1.02 -47.23
CA ALA A 878 8.78 1.78 -46.46
C ALA A 878 9.43 2.95 -45.71
N PHE A 879 10.61 2.74 -45.14
CA PHE A 879 11.39 3.79 -44.47
C PHE A 879 11.85 4.88 -45.44
N GLU A 880 12.21 4.52 -46.67
CA GLU A 880 12.59 5.46 -47.72
C GLU A 880 11.46 6.42 -48.12
N GLU A 881 10.18 6.03 -47.96
CA GLU A 881 9.02 6.90 -48.22
C GLU A 881 8.66 7.84 -47.06
N LEU A 882 9.24 7.64 -45.87
CA LEU A 882 8.97 8.44 -44.68
C LEU A 882 10.01 9.56 -44.52
N GLU A 883 10.29 10.32 -45.58
CA GLU A 883 11.33 11.37 -45.63
C GLU A 883 11.12 12.52 -44.60
N ASP A 884 9.86 12.73 -44.21
CA ASP A 884 9.47 13.69 -43.18
C ASP A 884 9.94 13.30 -41.77
N TYR A 885 10.33 12.05 -41.54
CA TYR A 885 10.78 11.53 -40.25
C TYR A 885 12.29 11.23 -40.26
N ARG A 886 12.91 11.18 -39.09
CA ARG A 886 14.29 10.70 -38.91
C ARG A 886 14.24 9.27 -38.42
N ILE A 887 14.87 8.35 -39.14
CA ILE A 887 14.79 6.91 -38.84
C ILE A 887 16.14 6.45 -38.32
N ILE A 888 16.19 5.99 -37.09
CA ILE A 888 17.39 5.39 -36.51
C ILE A 888 17.15 3.89 -36.43
N TRP A 889 17.91 3.11 -37.21
CA TRP A 889 17.81 1.66 -37.23
C TRP A 889 19.05 1.00 -36.63
N SER A 890 18.87 0.42 -35.44
CA SER A 890 19.83 -0.49 -34.83
C SER A 890 19.90 -1.78 -35.64
N TYR A 891 20.96 -1.95 -36.43
CA TYR A 891 21.11 -2.97 -37.45
C TYR A 891 22.35 -3.84 -37.18
N ASN A 892 22.12 -5.08 -36.76
CA ASN A 892 23.17 -6.09 -36.56
C ASN A 892 23.35 -6.93 -37.84
N GLY A 893 24.27 -6.50 -38.70
CA GLY A 893 24.59 -7.14 -39.99
C GLY A 893 25.28 -6.16 -40.94
N ASN A 894 25.33 -6.51 -42.21
CA ASN A 894 25.77 -5.59 -43.27
C ASN A 894 24.67 -4.56 -43.57
N PHE A 895 25.01 -3.27 -43.45
CA PHE A 895 24.04 -2.20 -43.65
C PHE A 895 23.45 -2.25 -45.07
N PRO A 896 22.11 -2.11 -45.20
CA PRO A 896 21.47 -1.96 -46.50
C PRO A 896 21.99 -0.73 -47.24
N LYS A 897 22.04 -0.80 -48.57
CA LYS A 897 22.42 0.35 -49.40
C LYS A 897 21.19 1.24 -49.62
N THR A 898 21.30 2.51 -49.25
CA THR A 898 20.29 3.54 -49.54
C THR A 898 20.96 4.91 -49.66
N ASP A 899 20.43 5.75 -50.55
CA ASP A 899 20.93 7.11 -50.78
C ASP A 899 20.21 8.14 -49.88
N LYS A 900 19.23 7.67 -49.09
CA LYS A 900 18.33 8.49 -48.27
C LYS A 900 18.98 8.87 -46.94
N LYS A 901 19.35 10.15 -46.82
CA LYS A 901 20.05 10.70 -45.64
C LYS A 901 19.21 10.79 -44.36
N HIS A 902 17.88 10.61 -44.43
CA HIS A 902 17.00 10.61 -43.26
C HIS A 902 16.95 9.25 -42.55
N ILE A 903 17.70 8.25 -43.02
CA ILE A 903 17.85 6.93 -42.41
C ILE A 903 19.29 6.79 -41.90
N LYS A 904 19.43 6.52 -40.60
CA LYS A 904 20.72 6.28 -39.94
C LYS A 904 20.78 4.84 -39.45
N PHE A 905 21.71 4.07 -40.01
CA PHE A 905 22.04 2.73 -39.50
C PHE A 905 23.12 2.83 -38.43
N SER A 906 22.97 2.08 -37.36
CA SER A 906 24.03 1.88 -36.38
C SER A 906 24.04 0.45 -35.88
N LYS A 907 25.22 -0.10 -35.58
CA LYS A 907 25.32 -1.40 -34.92
C LYS A 907 24.94 -1.33 -33.44
N TRP A 908 25.06 -0.14 -32.85
CA TRP A 908 24.73 0.12 -31.45
C TRP A 908 24.08 1.49 -31.29
N CYS A 909 23.02 1.57 -30.47
CA CYS A 909 22.28 2.80 -30.20
C CYS A 909 22.08 2.98 -28.69
N PRO A 910 22.17 4.22 -28.16
CA PRO A 910 21.77 4.54 -26.79
C PRO A 910 20.23 4.55 -26.69
N GLN A 911 19.63 3.36 -26.68
CA GLN A 911 18.18 3.14 -26.78
C GLN A 911 17.37 3.96 -25.77
N ALA A 912 17.73 3.92 -24.49
CA ALA A 912 17.03 4.65 -23.43
C ALA A 912 17.02 6.17 -23.70
N ALA A 913 18.17 6.74 -24.12
CA ALA A 913 18.30 8.16 -24.43
C ALA A 913 17.49 8.55 -25.68
N ILE A 914 17.52 7.72 -26.74
CA ILE A 914 16.72 7.96 -27.95
C ILE A 914 15.23 7.90 -27.63
N LEU A 915 14.77 6.88 -26.89
CA LEU A 915 13.35 6.74 -26.53
C LEU A 915 12.87 7.87 -25.62
N SER A 916 13.71 8.34 -24.70
CA SER A 916 13.38 9.44 -23.77
C SER A 916 13.38 10.82 -24.44
N HIS A 917 13.94 10.94 -25.65
CA HIS A 917 13.99 12.20 -26.38
C HIS A 917 12.58 12.62 -26.86
N GLU A 918 12.21 13.90 -26.66
CA GLU A 918 10.85 14.41 -26.90
C GLU A 918 10.38 14.26 -28.36
N LYS A 919 11.32 14.29 -29.32
CA LYS A 919 11.04 14.10 -30.75
C LYS A 919 10.81 12.64 -31.15
N THR A 920 10.98 11.65 -30.27
CA THR A 920 10.77 10.25 -30.63
C THR A 920 9.27 9.92 -30.61
N ASN A 921 8.70 9.63 -31.79
CA ASN A 921 7.26 9.42 -31.94
C ASN A 921 6.85 7.97 -31.86
N VAL A 922 7.66 7.06 -32.41
CA VAL A 922 7.32 5.63 -32.52
C VAL A 922 8.56 4.78 -32.33
N PHE A 923 8.38 3.67 -31.61
CA PHE A 923 9.38 2.61 -31.50
C PHE A 923 8.92 1.36 -32.25
N LEU A 924 9.60 1.03 -33.36
CA LEU A 924 9.44 -0.25 -34.05
C LEU A 924 10.38 -1.29 -33.41
N THR A 925 9.80 -2.30 -32.80
CA THR A 925 10.56 -3.29 -32.00
C THR A 925 10.06 -4.70 -32.18
N HIS A 926 10.92 -5.67 -31.88
CA HIS A 926 10.57 -7.08 -31.75
C HIS A 926 9.58 -7.36 -30.60
N GLY A 927 9.41 -6.46 -29.63
CA GLY A 927 8.45 -6.64 -28.54
C GLY A 927 8.94 -7.49 -27.36
N GLY A 928 10.27 -7.61 -27.18
CA GLY A 928 10.81 -8.14 -25.93
C GLY A 928 10.37 -7.29 -24.74
N LEU A 929 10.13 -7.91 -23.58
CA LEU A 929 9.56 -7.25 -22.41
C LEU A 929 10.31 -5.96 -22.03
N LYS A 930 11.65 -5.99 -22.08
CA LYS A 930 12.53 -4.85 -21.73
C LYS A 930 12.30 -3.65 -22.65
N SER A 931 12.32 -3.88 -23.96
CA SER A 931 12.03 -2.84 -24.95
C SER A 931 10.61 -2.27 -24.79
N LEU A 932 9.63 -3.12 -24.44
CA LEU A 932 8.28 -2.67 -24.19
C LEU A 932 8.19 -1.81 -22.91
N LYS A 933 8.87 -2.20 -21.82
CA LYS A 933 8.97 -1.40 -20.58
C LYS A 933 9.59 -0.03 -20.84
N GLU A 934 10.73 0.04 -21.54
CA GLU A 934 11.38 1.31 -21.90
C GLU A 934 10.46 2.22 -22.72
N SER A 935 9.67 1.64 -23.64
CA SER A 935 8.69 2.40 -24.42
C SER A 935 7.58 2.99 -23.54
N ILE A 936 7.04 2.19 -22.60
CA ILE A 936 6.04 2.66 -21.63
C ILE A 936 6.64 3.77 -20.76
N CYS A 937 7.84 3.56 -20.23
CA CYS A 937 8.54 4.51 -19.37
C CYS A 937 8.86 5.83 -20.09
N SER A 938 9.19 5.77 -21.38
CA SER A 938 9.48 6.92 -22.22
C SER A 938 8.24 7.54 -22.85
N ARG A 939 7.06 6.96 -22.63
CA ARG A 939 5.77 7.42 -23.18
C ARG A 939 5.69 7.35 -24.72
N VAL A 940 6.44 6.44 -25.33
CA VAL A 940 6.53 6.25 -26.78
C VAL A 940 5.62 5.07 -27.21
N PRO A 941 4.69 5.27 -28.16
CA PRO A 941 3.95 4.19 -28.82
C PRO A 941 4.83 3.18 -29.56
N VAL A 942 4.33 1.95 -29.67
CA VAL A 942 5.08 0.84 -30.27
C VAL A 942 4.45 0.31 -31.57
N VAL A 943 5.30 -0.10 -32.50
CA VAL A 943 4.94 -1.06 -33.56
C VAL A 943 5.74 -2.32 -33.30
N LEU A 944 5.06 -3.45 -33.14
CA LEU A 944 5.69 -4.71 -32.74
C LEU A 944 5.79 -5.66 -33.94
N MET A 945 6.97 -6.22 -34.20
CA MET A 945 7.14 -7.34 -35.13
C MET A 945 7.80 -8.52 -34.40
N PRO A 946 7.00 -9.39 -33.77
CA PRO A 946 7.51 -10.47 -32.91
C PRO A 946 8.42 -11.46 -33.65
N MET A 947 9.54 -11.79 -33.01
CA MET A 947 10.56 -12.67 -33.56
C MET A 947 10.56 -14.06 -32.91
N LEU A 948 10.56 -14.15 -31.57
CA LEU A 948 10.63 -15.40 -30.80
C LEU A 948 10.03 -15.29 -29.38
N ALA A 949 9.98 -16.41 -28.66
CA ALA A 949 9.63 -16.50 -27.25
C ALA A 949 8.27 -15.84 -26.94
N GLU A 950 8.18 -15.01 -25.90
CA GLU A 950 6.97 -14.36 -25.42
C GLU A 950 6.59 -13.08 -26.20
N GLN A 951 7.37 -12.71 -27.21
CA GLN A 951 7.20 -11.44 -27.92
C GLN A 951 5.82 -11.33 -28.60
N ALA A 952 5.27 -12.46 -29.06
CA ALA A 952 3.92 -12.51 -29.62
C ALA A 952 2.85 -12.24 -28.55
N PHE A 953 3.05 -12.75 -27.33
CA PHE A 953 2.20 -12.45 -26.18
C PHE A 953 2.25 -10.94 -25.87
N ASN A 954 3.44 -10.36 -25.81
CA ASN A 954 3.62 -8.92 -25.55
C ASN A 954 2.96 -8.04 -26.63
N ALA A 955 3.03 -8.47 -27.90
CA ALA A 955 2.34 -7.79 -29.00
C ALA A 955 0.81 -7.83 -28.82
N LYS A 956 0.22 -9.02 -28.61
CA LYS A 956 -1.23 -9.16 -28.37
C LYS A 956 -1.70 -8.40 -27.12
N LEU A 957 -0.88 -8.35 -26.07
CA LEU A 957 -1.14 -7.53 -24.88
C LEU A 957 -1.14 -6.04 -25.24
N SER A 958 -0.15 -5.57 -25.99
CA SER A 958 -0.03 -4.17 -26.45
C SER A 958 -1.21 -3.74 -27.34
N LEU A 959 -1.72 -4.62 -28.20
CA LEU A 959 -2.94 -4.41 -28.99
C LEU A 959 -4.16 -4.26 -28.09
N SER A 960 -4.28 -5.11 -27.06
CA SER A 960 -5.40 -5.09 -26.11
C SER A 960 -5.44 -3.79 -25.29
N MET A 961 -4.27 -3.27 -24.91
CA MET A 961 -4.11 -1.97 -24.25
C MET A 961 -4.21 -0.78 -25.21
N LYS A 962 -4.21 -1.04 -26.53
CA LYS A 962 -4.23 -0.05 -27.60
C LYS A 962 -3.08 0.96 -27.50
N ILE A 963 -1.88 0.50 -27.13
CA ILE A 963 -0.66 1.31 -27.04
C ILE A 963 0.24 1.18 -28.27
N GLY A 964 -0.14 0.32 -29.21
CA GLY A 964 0.61 0.10 -30.43
C GLY A 964 -0.12 -0.76 -31.45
N GLN A 965 0.60 -1.09 -32.52
CA GLN A 965 0.18 -1.94 -33.63
C GLN A 965 1.18 -3.08 -33.85
N THR A 966 0.83 -4.08 -34.67
CA THR A 966 1.69 -5.24 -34.95
C THR A 966 1.95 -5.43 -36.43
N LEU A 967 3.07 -6.07 -36.76
CA LEU A 967 3.46 -6.51 -38.09
C LEU A 967 3.75 -8.02 -38.07
N ASN A 968 3.22 -8.74 -39.06
CA ASN A 968 3.55 -10.14 -39.27
C ASN A 968 4.71 -10.25 -40.27
N LYS A 969 5.85 -10.76 -39.80
CA LYS A 969 7.07 -10.95 -40.61
C LYS A 969 6.87 -11.90 -41.80
N ILE A 970 5.95 -12.86 -41.72
CA ILE A 970 5.69 -13.85 -42.78
C ILE A 970 4.95 -13.23 -43.96
N THR A 971 4.00 -12.33 -43.66
CA THR A 971 3.14 -11.70 -44.68
C THR A 971 3.52 -10.23 -44.92
N LEU A 972 4.75 -9.86 -44.59
CA LEU A 972 5.22 -8.48 -44.59
C LEU A 972 5.32 -7.93 -46.01
N THR A 973 4.75 -6.75 -46.23
CA THR A 973 4.92 -5.98 -47.47
C THR A 973 5.22 -4.53 -47.11
N LYS A 974 5.78 -3.78 -48.07
CA LYS A 974 6.05 -2.35 -47.92
C LYS A 974 4.79 -1.59 -47.51
N GLU A 975 3.65 -1.86 -48.15
CA GLU A 975 2.38 -1.18 -47.90
C GLU A 975 1.89 -1.45 -46.47
N LYS A 976 2.05 -2.67 -45.96
CA LYS A 976 1.70 -3.01 -44.58
C LYS A 976 2.58 -2.27 -43.57
N VAL A 977 3.89 -2.20 -43.80
CA VAL A 977 4.81 -1.45 -42.93
C VAL A 977 4.43 0.03 -42.90
N LEU A 978 4.23 0.63 -44.08
CA LEU A 978 3.91 2.04 -44.22
C LEU A 978 2.56 2.40 -43.55
N ASN A 979 1.51 1.64 -43.84
CA ASN A 979 0.18 1.88 -43.29
C ASN A 979 0.16 1.72 -41.77
N THR A 980 0.85 0.71 -41.23
CA THR A 980 0.92 0.48 -39.79
C THR A 980 1.70 1.58 -39.07
N LEU A 981 2.83 2.04 -39.63
CA LEU A 981 3.59 3.16 -39.06
C LEU A 981 2.77 4.45 -39.09
N ARG A 982 2.11 4.76 -40.22
CA ARG A 982 1.24 5.94 -40.33
C ARG A 982 0.07 5.90 -39.36
N GLU A 983 -0.57 4.76 -39.17
CA GLU A 983 -1.63 4.62 -38.16
C GLU A 983 -1.14 5.02 -36.76
N VAL A 984 0.05 4.58 -36.35
CA VAL A 984 0.58 4.93 -35.02
C VAL A 984 1.10 6.37 -34.95
N LEU A 985 1.70 6.87 -36.02
CA LEU A 985 2.24 8.24 -36.11
C LEU A 985 1.14 9.31 -36.15
N ASP A 986 0.09 9.07 -36.94
CA ASP A 986 -0.95 10.05 -37.24
C ASP A 986 -2.10 10.01 -36.20
N ASN A 987 -2.26 8.91 -35.45
CA ASN A 987 -3.30 8.75 -34.44
C ASN A 987 -2.79 9.08 -33.02
N PRO A 988 -3.13 10.26 -32.46
CA PRO A 988 -2.63 10.67 -31.14
C PRO A 988 -3.18 9.82 -29.98
N SER A 989 -4.18 8.96 -30.23
CA SER A 989 -4.72 8.08 -29.20
C SER A 989 -3.65 7.12 -28.64
N TYR A 990 -2.69 6.68 -29.45
CA TYR A 990 -1.65 5.76 -28.98
C TYR A 990 -0.74 6.44 -27.95
N ALA A 991 -0.24 7.63 -28.26
CA ALA A 991 0.59 8.42 -27.34
C ALA A 991 -0.16 8.78 -26.05
N SER A 992 -1.44 9.18 -26.14
CA SER A 992 -2.26 9.46 -24.95
C SER A 992 -2.44 8.22 -24.07
N LYS A 993 -2.65 7.04 -24.68
CA LYS A 993 -2.83 5.78 -23.95
C LYS A 993 -1.55 5.30 -23.29
N VAL A 994 -0.40 5.39 -23.97
CA VAL A 994 0.90 5.03 -23.37
C VAL A 994 1.20 5.93 -22.17
N ARG A 995 0.90 7.24 -22.24
CA ARG A 995 1.06 8.15 -21.09
C ARG A 995 0.21 7.72 -19.90
N LYS A 996 -1.09 7.51 -20.11
CA LYS A 996 -2.01 7.02 -19.06
C LYS A 996 -1.56 5.67 -18.51
N LEU A 997 -1.09 4.79 -19.39
CA LEU A 997 -0.60 3.47 -19.02
C LEU A 997 0.62 3.56 -18.10
N ARG A 998 1.58 4.44 -18.42
CA ARG A 998 2.76 4.68 -17.59
C ARG A 998 2.39 5.16 -16.18
N ASP A 999 1.38 6.04 -16.08
CA ASP A 999 0.94 6.55 -14.79
C ASP A 999 0.33 5.42 -13.94
N ILE A 1000 -0.51 4.57 -14.53
CA ILE A 1000 -1.07 3.36 -13.87
C ILE A 1000 0.02 2.35 -13.51
N TYR A 1001 1.00 2.19 -14.41
CA TYR A 1001 2.11 1.26 -14.27
C TYR A 1001 3.00 1.58 -13.06
N LEU A 1002 3.21 2.87 -12.77
CA LEU A 1002 4.07 3.34 -11.67
C LEU A 1002 3.32 3.64 -10.37
N ASP A 1003 1.99 3.61 -10.37
CA ASP A 1003 1.16 3.98 -9.22
C ASP A 1003 1.15 2.89 -8.13
N THR A 1004 2.27 2.64 -7.46
CA THR A 1004 2.38 1.61 -6.42
C THR A 1004 2.53 2.19 -5.01
N PRO A 1005 1.93 1.57 -3.97
CA PRO A 1005 2.11 1.98 -2.58
C PRO A 1005 3.57 1.95 -2.11
N VAL A 1006 4.36 1.02 -2.66
CA VAL A 1006 5.80 0.90 -2.45
C VAL A 1006 6.41 0.67 -3.83
N PRO A 1007 7.52 1.34 -4.20
CA PRO A 1007 8.19 1.06 -5.47
C PRO A 1007 8.48 -0.44 -5.61
N ALA A 1008 8.22 -1.01 -6.78
CA ALA A 1008 8.22 -2.47 -6.97
C ALA A 1008 9.56 -3.14 -6.57
N LEU A 1009 10.68 -2.48 -6.89
CA LEU A 1009 12.02 -2.96 -6.50
C LEU A 1009 12.26 -2.87 -4.99
N ASP A 1010 11.81 -1.80 -4.32
CA ASP A 1010 11.92 -1.67 -2.85
C ASP A 1010 11.10 -2.76 -2.16
N TYR A 1011 9.91 -3.05 -2.69
CA TYR A 1011 9.08 -4.15 -2.21
C TYR A 1011 9.79 -5.50 -2.34
N GLY A 1012 10.39 -5.79 -3.50
CA GLY A 1012 11.16 -7.01 -3.72
C GLY A 1012 12.35 -7.14 -2.76
N VAL A 1013 13.14 -6.08 -2.59
CA VAL A 1013 14.27 -6.06 -1.65
C VAL A 1013 13.82 -6.27 -0.20
N HIS A 1014 12.72 -5.63 0.20
CA HIS A 1014 12.15 -5.83 1.54
C HIS A 1014 11.76 -7.30 1.76
N ARG A 1015 11.09 -7.93 0.78
CA ARG A 1015 10.66 -9.33 0.86
C ARG A 1015 11.86 -10.29 0.97
N ILE A 1016 12.88 -10.10 0.13
CA ILE A 1016 14.12 -10.89 0.19
C ILE A 1016 14.82 -10.71 1.54
N SER A 1017 15.01 -9.47 1.98
CA SER A 1017 15.71 -9.13 3.23
C SER A 1017 14.98 -9.68 4.45
N LYS A 1018 13.65 -9.60 4.48
CA LYS A 1018 12.84 -10.14 5.55
C LYS A 1018 13.01 -11.66 5.65
N MET A 1019 12.97 -12.35 4.52
CA MET A 1019 13.09 -13.82 4.50
C MET A 1019 14.48 -14.30 4.88
N THR A 1020 15.55 -13.67 4.39
CA THR A 1020 16.93 -14.01 4.77
C THR A 1020 17.17 -13.77 6.25
N LYS A 1021 16.67 -12.66 6.83
CA LYS A 1021 16.73 -12.38 8.27
C LYS A 1021 15.97 -13.42 9.11
N LEU A 1022 14.74 -13.73 8.71
CA LEU A 1022 13.90 -14.71 9.40
C LEU A 1022 14.56 -16.10 9.43
N ARG A 1023 15.13 -16.54 8.32
CA ARG A 1023 15.91 -17.78 8.24
C ARG A 1023 17.10 -17.79 9.19
N LYS A 1024 17.90 -16.72 9.21
CA LYS A 1024 19.06 -16.60 10.13
C LYS A 1024 18.63 -16.68 11.60
N LYS A 1025 17.47 -16.13 11.95
CA LYS A 1025 16.96 -16.08 13.34
C LYS A 1025 16.29 -17.38 13.81
N HIS A 1026 15.60 -18.09 12.92
CA HIS A 1026 14.72 -19.21 13.31
C HIS A 1026 15.09 -20.56 12.68
N GLY A 1027 16.18 -20.65 11.92
CA GLY A 1027 16.68 -21.92 11.37
C GLY A 1027 15.69 -22.63 10.43
N GLU A 1028 15.71 -23.97 10.45
CA GLU A 1028 14.87 -24.85 9.60
C GLU A 1028 13.37 -24.74 9.91
N ILE A 1029 12.98 -24.19 11.06
CA ILE A 1029 11.57 -24.11 11.49
C ILE A 1029 10.74 -23.30 10.48
N ILE A 1030 11.29 -22.22 9.92
CA ILE A 1030 10.57 -21.43 8.90
C ILE A 1030 10.45 -22.17 7.58
N TYR A 1031 11.44 -23.02 7.23
CA TYR A 1031 11.39 -23.84 6.02
C TYR A 1031 10.15 -24.74 6.08
N ASP A 1032 9.93 -25.44 7.21
CA ASP A 1032 8.73 -26.27 7.43
C ASP A 1032 7.44 -25.45 7.42
N PHE A 1033 7.37 -24.27 8.04
CA PHE A 1033 6.17 -23.42 7.99
C PHE A 1033 5.84 -22.89 6.57
N THR A 1034 6.84 -22.66 5.72
CA THR A 1034 6.64 -22.24 4.32
C THR A 1034 6.33 -23.41 3.40
N HIS A 1035 6.87 -24.61 3.67
CA HIS A 1035 6.63 -25.84 2.91
C HIS A 1035 5.30 -26.51 3.27
N GLU A 1036 4.92 -26.51 4.55
CA GLU A 1036 3.69 -27.11 5.06
C GLU A 1036 2.50 -26.14 4.95
N ASN A 1037 1.94 -26.04 3.75
CA ASN A 1037 0.51 -25.74 3.51
C ASN A 1037 -0.08 -24.38 3.96
N LEU A 1038 0.66 -23.45 4.60
CA LEU A 1038 0.07 -22.20 5.11
C LEU A 1038 -0.07 -21.09 4.07
N PHE A 1039 0.88 -20.95 3.13
CA PHE A 1039 0.88 -19.87 2.14
C PHE A 1039 0.52 -20.30 0.71
N ARG A 1040 0.48 -21.62 0.46
CA ARG A 1040 0.11 -22.20 -0.83
C ARG A 1040 -1.39 -22.45 -0.92
N ARG A 1041 -1.96 -22.20 -2.09
CA ARG A 1041 -3.39 -22.44 -2.32
C ARG A 1041 -3.66 -23.94 -2.26
N LYS A 1042 -4.60 -24.36 -1.41
CA LYS A 1042 -5.02 -25.78 -1.31
C LYS A 1042 -5.47 -26.38 -2.64
N GLY A 1043 -6.00 -25.55 -3.54
CA GLY A 1043 -6.33 -25.95 -4.90
C GLY A 1043 -5.16 -26.50 -5.70
N ILE A 1044 -3.90 -26.16 -5.38
CA ILE A 1044 -2.69 -26.67 -6.05
C ILE A 1044 -2.53 -28.18 -5.87
N ALA A 1045 -2.97 -28.74 -4.74
CA ALA A 1045 -2.87 -30.16 -4.48
C ALA A 1045 -3.93 -31.00 -5.23
N LEU A 1046 -4.93 -30.37 -5.84
CA LEU A 1046 -5.98 -31.06 -6.59
C LEU A 1046 -5.49 -31.41 -8.00
N ASP A 1047 -5.81 -32.60 -8.49
CA ASP A 1047 -5.65 -32.91 -9.90
C ASP A 1047 -6.68 -32.14 -10.75
N GLY A 1048 -6.49 -32.11 -12.08
CA GLY A 1048 -7.41 -31.40 -12.98
C GLY A 1048 -8.84 -31.93 -12.92
N PHE A 1049 -9.04 -33.23 -12.64
CA PHE A 1049 -10.35 -33.86 -12.62
C PHE A 1049 -11.18 -33.35 -11.43
N THR A 1050 -10.59 -33.26 -10.25
CA THR A 1050 -11.21 -32.68 -9.05
C THR A 1050 -11.24 -31.15 -9.10
N TYR A 1051 -10.21 -30.48 -9.64
CA TYR A 1051 -10.17 -29.03 -9.75
C TYR A 1051 -11.33 -28.47 -10.60
N TYR A 1052 -11.66 -29.14 -11.72
CA TYR A 1052 -12.80 -28.77 -12.58
C TYR A 1052 -14.13 -29.39 -12.15
N CYS A 1053 -14.19 -30.02 -10.97
CA CYS A 1053 -15.38 -30.67 -10.43
C CYS A 1053 -16.00 -31.73 -11.37
N VAL A 1054 -15.20 -32.38 -12.20
CA VAL A 1054 -15.67 -33.41 -13.14
C VAL A 1054 -16.20 -34.62 -12.37
N ASP A 1055 -15.56 -34.94 -11.23
CA ASP A 1055 -16.05 -35.89 -10.22
C ASP A 1055 -17.49 -35.58 -9.76
N PHE A 1056 -17.78 -34.33 -9.39
CA PHE A 1056 -19.12 -33.90 -9.00
C PHE A 1056 -20.12 -33.98 -10.15
N LEU A 1057 -19.73 -33.58 -11.37
CA LEU A 1057 -20.61 -33.67 -12.54
C LEU A 1057 -20.99 -35.12 -12.87
N ILE A 1058 -20.05 -36.06 -12.71
CA ILE A 1058 -20.32 -37.50 -12.86
C ILE A 1058 -21.30 -37.97 -11.78
N ILE A 1059 -21.10 -37.58 -10.52
CA ILE A 1059 -22.02 -37.93 -9.42
C ILE A 1059 -23.42 -37.37 -9.67
N ILE A 1060 -23.54 -36.11 -10.10
CA ILE A 1060 -24.82 -35.48 -10.44
C ILE A 1060 -25.48 -36.22 -11.62
N GLY A 1061 -24.72 -36.56 -12.66
CA GLY A 1061 -25.19 -37.35 -13.79
C GLY A 1061 -25.72 -38.73 -13.37
N LEU A 1062 -25.01 -39.41 -12.47
CA LEU A 1062 -25.42 -40.69 -11.90
C LEU A 1062 -26.68 -40.55 -11.02
N LEU A 1063 -26.78 -39.50 -10.20
CA LEU A 1063 -27.97 -39.22 -9.39
C LEU A 1063 -29.19 -38.92 -10.27
N MET A 1064 -29.03 -38.13 -11.33
CA MET A 1064 -30.10 -37.86 -12.30
C MET A 1064 -30.53 -39.15 -13.01
N LEU A 1065 -29.59 -40.03 -13.37
CA LEU A 1065 -29.89 -41.34 -13.94
C LEU A 1065 -30.67 -42.22 -12.95
N LEU A 1066 -30.25 -42.27 -11.68
CA LEU A 1066 -30.94 -43.02 -10.63
C LEU A 1066 -32.35 -42.48 -10.34
N LEU A 1067 -32.51 -41.16 -10.31
CA LEU A 1067 -33.81 -40.49 -10.18
C LEU A 1067 -34.71 -40.83 -11.38
N LYS A 1068 -34.17 -40.80 -12.61
CA LYS A 1068 -34.89 -41.20 -13.82
C LYS A 1068 -35.37 -42.66 -13.73
N ILE A 1069 -34.49 -43.59 -13.33
CA ILE A 1069 -34.83 -45.01 -13.15
C ILE A 1069 -35.90 -45.19 -12.06
N LYS A 1070 -35.77 -44.49 -10.92
CA LYS A 1070 -36.74 -44.55 -9.82
C LYS A 1070 -38.11 -43.99 -10.24
N MET A 1071 -38.12 -42.87 -10.98
CA MET A 1071 -39.35 -42.30 -11.52
C MET A 1071 -40.03 -43.22 -12.54
N GLU A 1072 -39.27 -43.87 -13.42
CA GLU A 1072 -39.82 -44.88 -14.35
C GLU A 1072 -40.42 -46.07 -13.61
N LYS A 1073 -39.74 -46.57 -12.56
CA LYS A 1073 -40.25 -47.66 -11.72
C LYS A 1073 -41.55 -47.28 -11.00
N ASN A 1074 -41.60 -46.09 -10.38
CA ASN A 1074 -42.80 -45.58 -9.70
C ASN A 1074 -43.97 -45.39 -10.66
N ARG A 1075 -43.73 -44.90 -11.89
CA ARG A 1075 -44.77 -44.79 -12.93
C ARG A 1075 -45.33 -46.16 -13.33
N GLY A 1076 -44.49 -47.20 -13.38
CA GLY A 1076 -44.93 -48.58 -13.60
C GLY A 1076 -45.85 -49.10 -12.49
N THR A 1077 -45.45 -48.93 -11.24
CA THR A 1077 -46.24 -49.35 -10.05
C THR A 1077 -47.60 -48.64 -9.99
N ILE A 1078 -47.63 -47.33 -10.24
CA ILE A 1078 -48.87 -46.54 -10.29
C ILE A 1078 -49.85 -47.08 -11.35
N ARG A 1079 -49.37 -47.53 -12.51
CA ARG A 1079 -50.22 -48.09 -13.57
C ARG A 1079 -50.81 -49.44 -13.20
N GLU A 1080 -50.05 -50.29 -12.51
CA GLU A 1080 -50.57 -51.56 -11.98
C GLU A 1080 -51.62 -51.34 -10.88
N LEU A 1081 -51.42 -50.37 -9.99
CA LEU A 1081 -52.42 -49.98 -9.00
C LEU A 1081 -53.72 -49.48 -9.66
N LEU A 1082 -53.62 -48.62 -10.69
CA LEU A 1082 -54.80 -48.18 -11.44
C LEU A 1082 -55.53 -49.34 -12.12
N LYS A 1083 -54.81 -50.34 -12.62
CA LYS A 1083 -55.41 -51.56 -13.20
C LYS A 1083 -56.09 -52.41 -12.13
N TYR A 1084 -55.48 -52.55 -10.95
CA TYR A 1084 -56.05 -53.30 -9.83
C TYR A 1084 -57.36 -52.66 -9.35
N GLU A 1085 -57.37 -51.34 -9.12
CA GLU A 1085 -58.58 -50.60 -8.74
C GLU A 1085 -59.69 -50.73 -9.80
N PHE A 1086 -59.33 -50.70 -11.08
CA PHE A 1086 -60.29 -50.92 -12.18
C PHE A 1086 -60.88 -52.33 -12.16
N LEU A 1087 -60.07 -53.36 -11.90
CA LEU A 1087 -60.52 -54.76 -11.81
C LEU A 1087 -61.43 -55.03 -10.61
N LEU A 1088 -61.28 -54.25 -9.52
CA LEU A 1088 -62.20 -54.28 -8.38
C LEU A 1088 -63.56 -53.61 -8.67
N GLY A 1089 -63.70 -52.96 -9.82
CA GLY A 1089 -64.94 -52.29 -10.23
C GLY A 1089 -65.08 -50.85 -9.70
N HIS A 1090 -64.03 -50.30 -9.07
CA HIS A 1090 -64.05 -48.92 -8.58
C HIS A 1090 -64.11 -47.91 -9.72
N LYS A 1091 -64.78 -46.77 -9.50
CA LYS A 1091 -64.82 -45.69 -10.49
C LYS A 1091 -63.51 -44.90 -10.48
N GLN A 1092 -63.18 -44.24 -11.59
CA GLN A 1092 -61.94 -43.49 -11.74
C GLN A 1092 -61.64 -42.51 -10.59
N ASN A 1093 -62.64 -41.74 -10.13
CA ASN A 1093 -62.45 -40.78 -9.03
C ASN A 1093 -62.16 -41.48 -7.69
N GLU A 1094 -62.71 -42.68 -7.48
CA GLU A 1094 -62.51 -43.49 -6.29
C GLU A 1094 -61.11 -44.11 -6.29
N ALA A 1095 -60.64 -44.63 -7.43
CA ALA A 1095 -59.28 -45.11 -7.60
C ALA A 1095 -58.22 -44.01 -7.36
N ILE A 1096 -58.48 -42.77 -7.81
CA ILE A 1096 -57.60 -41.63 -7.55
C ILE A 1096 -57.55 -41.33 -6.05
N LEU A 1097 -58.70 -41.32 -5.37
CA LEU A 1097 -58.80 -41.11 -3.93
C LEU A 1097 -58.05 -42.19 -3.15
N ASN A 1098 -58.30 -43.47 -3.45
CA ASN A 1098 -57.66 -44.61 -2.78
C ASN A 1098 -56.14 -44.57 -2.93
N ILE A 1099 -55.63 -44.34 -4.14
CA ILE A 1099 -54.19 -44.33 -4.39
C ILE A 1099 -53.53 -43.09 -3.77
N ASN A 1100 -54.15 -41.91 -3.86
CA ASN A 1100 -53.62 -40.70 -3.22
C ASN A 1100 -53.69 -40.78 -1.68
N GLN A 1101 -54.69 -41.45 -1.11
CA GLN A 1101 -54.77 -41.68 0.33
C GLN A 1101 -53.67 -42.64 0.81
N ALA A 1102 -53.35 -43.67 0.03
CA ALA A 1102 -52.32 -44.65 0.39
C ALA A 1102 -50.88 -44.15 0.14
N TYR A 1103 -50.64 -43.34 -0.89
CA TYR A 1103 -49.29 -42.95 -1.33
C TYR A 1103 -48.98 -41.45 -1.19
N GLY A 1104 -49.94 -40.64 -0.77
CA GLY A 1104 -49.80 -39.19 -0.58
C GLY A 1104 -50.64 -38.39 -1.57
N GLU A 1105 -51.17 -37.26 -1.10
CA GLU A 1105 -52.05 -36.40 -1.91
C GLU A 1105 -51.29 -35.86 -3.13
N GLY A 1106 -51.88 -35.98 -4.32
CA GLY A 1106 -51.26 -35.57 -5.59
C GLY A 1106 -50.41 -36.65 -6.30
N THR A 1107 -50.39 -37.89 -5.80
CA THR A 1107 -49.64 -39.01 -6.44
C THR A 1107 -50.11 -39.32 -7.87
N ILE A 1108 -51.41 -39.20 -8.15
CA ILE A 1108 -52.00 -39.38 -9.48
C ILE A 1108 -52.89 -38.20 -9.86
N GLU A 1109 -52.64 -37.63 -11.04
CA GLU A 1109 -53.52 -36.64 -11.65
C GLU A 1109 -54.74 -37.28 -12.32
N LYS A 1110 -55.88 -36.56 -12.28
CA LYS A 1110 -57.14 -36.97 -12.92
C LYS A 1110 -56.97 -37.29 -14.41
N SER A 1111 -56.16 -36.52 -15.13
CA SER A 1111 -55.88 -36.69 -16.56
C SER A 1111 -55.23 -38.05 -16.86
N VAL A 1112 -54.24 -38.45 -16.06
CA VAL A 1112 -53.50 -39.70 -16.17
C VAL A 1112 -54.40 -40.88 -15.85
N ALA A 1113 -55.13 -40.82 -14.73
CA ALA A 1113 -56.10 -41.84 -14.36
C ALA A 1113 -57.20 -42.00 -15.42
N SER A 1114 -57.70 -40.90 -15.99
CA SER A 1114 -58.72 -40.90 -17.05
C SER A 1114 -58.27 -41.66 -18.28
N ARG A 1115 -57.05 -41.37 -18.75
CA ARG A 1115 -56.47 -42.01 -19.92
C ARG A 1115 -56.33 -43.51 -19.71
N TRP A 1116 -55.80 -43.93 -18.55
CA TRP A 1116 -55.61 -45.35 -18.23
C TRP A 1116 -56.93 -46.10 -18.02
N PHE A 1117 -57.88 -45.52 -17.29
CA PHE A 1117 -59.23 -46.10 -17.14
C PHE A 1117 -59.96 -46.21 -18.48
N SER A 1118 -59.78 -45.25 -19.39
CA SER A 1118 -60.33 -45.35 -20.75
C SER A 1118 -59.70 -46.51 -21.53
N LYS A 1119 -58.38 -46.71 -21.41
CA LYS A 1119 -57.67 -47.83 -22.03
C LYS A 1119 -58.12 -49.18 -21.47
N PHE A 1120 -58.34 -49.28 -20.15
CA PHE A 1120 -58.84 -50.50 -19.53
C PHE A 1120 -60.29 -50.79 -19.93
N ARG A 1121 -61.15 -49.76 -20.05
CA ARG A 1121 -62.52 -49.89 -20.56
C ARG A 1121 -62.59 -50.37 -22.01
N SER A 1122 -61.61 -50.03 -22.84
CA SER A 1122 -61.53 -50.54 -24.22
C SER A 1122 -61.02 -51.98 -24.31
N GLY A 1123 -60.88 -52.70 -23.18
CA GLY A 1123 -60.44 -54.09 -23.10
C GLY A 1123 -58.92 -54.31 -23.08
N ASN A 1124 -58.10 -53.25 -23.13
CA ASN A 1124 -56.64 -53.38 -23.12
C ASN A 1124 -56.09 -53.25 -21.69
N MET A 1125 -55.75 -54.40 -21.09
CA MET A 1125 -55.25 -54.50 -19.71
C MET A 1125 -53.72 -54.50 -19.59
N GLU A 1126 -52.97 -54.12 -20.63
CA GLU A 1126 -51.52 -53.99 -20.56
C GLU A 1126 -51.11 -52.65 -19.91
N VAL A 1127 -50.34 -52.73 -18.83
CA VAL A 1127 -49.84 -51.54 -18.10
C VAL A 1127 -48.51 -51.01 -18.62
N LYS A 1128 -47.82 -51.78 -19.47
CA LYS A 1128 -46.71 -51.27 -20.28
C LYS A 1128 -47.34 -50.52 -21.44
N ASP A 1129 -46.87 -49.31 -21.69
CA ASP A 1129 -47.16 -48.70 -22.98
C ASP A 1129 -46.49 -49.60 -24.02
N LYS A 1130 -47.23 -50.11 -25.02
CA LYS A 1130 -46.57 -50.62 -26.23
C LYS A 1130 -45.64 -49.52 -26.71
N MET A 1131 -44.46 -49.87 -27.20
CA MET A 1131 -43.57 -48.92 -27.86
C MET A 1131 -44.47 -48.17 -28.84
N ARG A 1132 -44.72 -46.87 -28.58
CA ARG A 1132 -45.40 -46.05 -29.57
C ARG A 1132 -44.60 -46.30 -30.85
N PRO A 1133 -45.22 -46.62 -31.98
CA PRO A 1133 -44.51 -46.40 -33.23
C PRO A 1133 -44.03 -44.95 -33.09
N GLY A 1134 -42.71 -44.76 -33.04
CA GLY A 1134 -42.19 -43.45 -33.38
C GLY A 1134 -42.84 -43.09 -34.70
N ARG A 1135 -43.27 -41.84 -34.82
CA ARG A 1135 -43.69 -41.16 -36.05
C ARG A 1135 -43.10 -41.88 -37.29
N PRO A 1136 -43.89 -42.26 -38.30
CA PRO A 1136 -43.34 -42.74 -39.56
C PRO A 1136 -42.28 -41.78 -40.09
N ARG A 1137 -41.27 -42.39 -40.72
CA ARG A 1137 -40.04 -41.81 -41.27
C ARG A 1137 -40.32 -40.71 -42.30
N GLU A 1138 -39.31 -39.84 -42.48
CA GLU A 1138 -39.10 -38.92 -43.61
C GLU A 1138 -40.28 -38.79 -44.59
N ILE A 1139 -40.98 -37.67 -44.51
CA ILE A 1139 -41.89 -37.24 -45.57
C ILE A 1139 -41.01 -36.87 -46.76
N ASP A 1140 -41.22 -37.54 -47.89
CA ASP A 1140 -40.54 -37.24 -49.14
C ASP A 1140 -40.92 -35.84 -49.60
N ARG A 1141 -39.96 -34.91 -49.51
CA ARG A 1141 -40.16 -33.49 -49.82
C ARG A 1141 -40.51 -33.28 -51.29
N GLU A 1142 -39.90 -34.05 -52.20
CA GLU A 1142 -40.20 -33.93 -53.64
C GLU A 1142 -41.61 -34.43 -53.94
N ALA A 1143 -42.08 -35.48 -53.27
CA ALA A 1143 -43.45 -35.96 -53.43
C ALA A 1143 -44.51 -34.94 -52.96
N VAL A 1144 -44.23 -34.20 -51.87
CA VAL A 1144 -45.13 -33.14 -51.38
C VAL A 1144 -45.17 -31.94 -52.33
N VAL A 1145 -44.01 -31.52 -52.87
CA VAL A 1145 -43.94 -30.43 -53.85
C VAL A 1145 -44.66 -30.82 -55.13
N ASN A 1146 -44.39 -32.01 -55.68
CA ASN A 1146 -45.04 -32.50 -56.90
C ASN A 1146 -46.56 -32.62 -56.73
N ALA A 1147 -47.05 -33.12 -55.58
CA ALA A 1147 -48.48 -33.20 -55.30
C ALA A 1147 -49.15 -31.80 -55.21
N SER A 1148 -48.42 -30.79 -54.74
CA SER A 1148 -48.91 -29.40 -54.71
C SER A 1148 -48.94 -28.75 -56.10
N GLU A 1149 -48.02 -29.12 -56.99
CA GLU A 1149 -47.95 -28.64 -58.37
C GLU A 1149 -48.98 -29.34 -59.28
N ASP A 1150 -49.21 -30.64 -59.09
CA ASP A 1150 -50.18 -31.43 -59.87
C ASP A 1150 -51.64 -31.09 -59.50
N HIS A 1151 -51.89 -30.67 -58.25
CA HIS A 1151 -53.23 -30.35 -57.73
C HIS A 1151 -53.28 -29.01 -56.95
N PRO A 1152 -53.09 -27.85 -57.63
CA PRO A 1152 -52.93 -26.54 -56.98
C PRO A 1152 -54.17 -26.02 -56.24
N SER A 1153 -55.32 -26.70 -56.35
CA SER A 1153 -56.54 -26.37 -55.60
C SER A 1153 -56.60 -27.02 -54.21
N MET A 1154 -55.68 -27.93 -53.86
CA MET A 1154 -55.67 -28.58 -52.55
C MET A 1154 -55.08 -27.67 -51.47
N THR A 1155 -55.72 -27.65 -50.31
CA THR A 1155 -55.20 -26.88 -49.16
C THR A 1155 -54.09 -27.66 -48.45
N THR A 1156 -53.22 -26.95 -47.73
CA THR A 1156 -52.14 -27.56 -46.93
C THR A 1156 -52.64 -28.59 -45.91
N ARG A 1157 -53.89 -28.47 -45.43
CA ARG A 1157 -54.54 -29.46 -44.58
C ARG A 1157 -54.94 -30.73 -45.33
N MET A 1158 -55.40 -30.61 -46.57
CA MET A 1158 -55.77 -31.77 -47.39
C MET A 1158 -54.53 -32.55 -47.81
N LEU A 1159 -53.47 -31.85 -48.20
CA LEU A 1159 -52.17 -32.48 -48.43
C LEU A 1159 -51.63 -33.14 -47.14
N ALA A 1160 -51.84 -32.53 -45.97
CA ALA A 1160 -51.42 -33.13 -44.71
C ALA A 1160 -52.19 -34.42 -44.36
N GLU A 1161 -53.46 -34.52 -44.75
CA GLU A 1161 -54.24 -35.75 -44.64
C GLU A 1161 -53.71 -36.84 -45.59
N ASP A 1162 -53.38 -36.48 -46.84
CA ASP A 1162 -52.85 -37.43 -47.83
C ASP A 1162 -51.47 -37.99 -47.45
N PHE A 1163 -50.64 -37.17 -46.81
CA PHE A 1163 -49.30 -37.55 -46.34
C PHE A 1163 -49.26 -37.98 -44.85
N ASP A 1164 -50.42 -38.16 -44.22
CA ASP A 1164 -50.58 -38.56 -42.79
C ASP A 1164 -49.65 -37.80 -41.84
N CYS A 1165 -49.63 -36.47 -41.97
CA CYS A 1165 -48.77 -35.58 -41.20
C CYS A 1165 -49.50 -34.34 -40.70
N HIS A 1166 -48.83 -33.51 -39.88
CA HIS A 1166 -49.42 -32.28 -39.39
C HIS A 1166 -49.30 -31.17 -40.45
N HIS A 1167 -50.34 -30.35 -40.65
CA HIS A 1167 -50.35 -29.34 -41.73
C HIS A 1167 -49.17 -28.36 -41.71
N SER A 1168 -48.63 -28.10 -40.51
CA SER A 1168 -47.48 -27.20 -40.33
C SER A 1168 -46.20 -27.76 -40.94
N GLU A 1169 -46.10 -29.08 -41.08
CA GLU A 1169 -44.96 -29.74 -41.74
C GLU A 1169 -45.04 -29.57 -43.27
N ILE A 1170 -46.25 -29.68 -43.85
CA ILE A 1170 -46.50 -29.38 -45.27
C ILE A 1170 -46.25 -27.90 -45.57
N GLU A 1171 -46.76 -26.99 -44.73
CA GLU A 1171 -46.50 -25.54 -44.86
C GLU A 1171 -45.01 -25.22 -44.83
N LYS A 1172 -44.26 -25.90 -43.96
CA LYS A 1172 -42.81 -25.71 -43.86
C LYS A 1172 -42.07 -26.24 -45.09
N ILE A 1173 -42.46 -27.41 -45.62
CA ILE A 1173 -41.86 -27.96 -46.84
C ILE A 1173 -42.14 -27.06 -48.05
N LEU A 1174 -43.38 -26.59 -48.22
CA LEU A 1174 -43.76 -25.69 -49.32
C LEU A 1174 -43.22 -24.26 -49.18
N HIS A 1175 -42.83 -23.83 -47.97
CA HIS A 1175 -42.12 -22.57 -47.76
C HIS A 1175 -40.61 -22.67 -47.99
N GLU A 1176 -40.03 -23.84 -47.79
CA GLU A 1176 -38.60 -24.11 -47.96
C GLU A 1176 -38.23 -24.54 -49.39
N ALA A 1177 -39.19 -25.12 -50.14
CA ALA A 1177 -39.13 -25.37 -51.58
C ALA A 1177 -39.46 -24.10 -52.37
#